data_AF-A0A8I0DSZ8-F1
#
_entry.id   AF-A0A8I0DSZ8-F1
#
_cell.length_a   1.000
_cell.length_b   1.000
_cell.length_c   1.000
_cell.angle_alpha   90.00
_cell.angle_beta   90.00
_cell.angle_gamma   90.00
#
_symmetry.space_group_name_H-M   'P 1'
#
loop_
_entity.id
_entity.type
_entity.pdbx_description
1 polymer ?
#
loop_
_entity_poly.entity_id
_entity_poly.type
_entity_poly.pdbx_seq_one_letter_code
_entity_poly.pdbx_strand_id
1 'polypeptide(L)'
;MKKILRGLLAVMAFAVCMAGAISIPSRAEEAYTSENEAEATDAELQTTAGAELATVKNGWVNVKGGRKYYENGKAVKGWKVLSGKTYYFSKKNGQAVTGKKKIGDARYFFDKYGRMQKKVWKVVNGKKFFFGYNGQAKTGFCTINGNRYYFNDKGELQKSKFFKVNGKTFFVGYKGHTFSGLKKVKGTYYYFSKKGRMAVKTWKTINGKKFYFGYDGKAKTGFCTIDGHRYFFNKNGVLQKSKFFTVNGNIYFVGYKGYTFSGLKKVKGTYYYFTKYGRMIQNEWRTINGKKFYFGSNGKATTGLATVDGHTCYFNKNGVLYRNQFITYNGKLYYMEDTGYAATGLKQINGKYYYFESDGAAVKEAWKTVDKNKYYFDKNGTAYTGSHTISGKIYIFRTDGKLANATGLVTIDGNTYYCDNNGHPQTGYKKIKDAYYYFGTDGVMYRKKWAYVDGYKFYFCSNGKRAVEVDDVIGKQDSYEIIVNKYSNVVTVYAKDGDKGYIIPVRSFICSTGQSTPLGTFHTQSHYRWHELMGPCWGQWCTGIYEGYLFHSVYYNDVNNNNALSVYAYNKLGTTCSHGCVRLTAGDAKWLYDNCEVGTKVTIINKKGSDPFPKPTAYKLPSWHTWDPTDPNMQYKCKRNGCH
;
A
#
# COMPACT_ATOMS: atom_id res chain seq x y z
N MET A 1 12.95 11.42 -37.20
CA MET A 1 13.64 12.72 -37.39
C MET A 1 14.08 13.26 -36.03
N LYS A 2 15.31 13.76 -35.86
CA LYS A 2 15.83 14.30 -34.58
C LYS A 2 16.43 15.70 -34.81
N LYS A 3 16.16 16.64 -33.91
CA LYS A 3 16.95 17.88 -33.77
C LYS A 3 18.20 17.61 -32.95
N ILE A 4 19.31 18.28 -33.25
CA ILE A 4 20.23 18.95 -32.29
C ILE A 4 21.33 19.66 -33.10
N LEU A 5 21.67 20.90 -32.71
CA LEU A 5 22.77 21.67 -33.28
C LEU A 5 23.95 21.71 -32.28
N ARG A 6 25.13 21.33 -32.73
CA ARG A 6 26.46 21.72 -32.19
C ARG A 6 27.06 22.71 -33.21
N GLY A 7 28.05 23.56 -32.91
CA GLY A 7 28.83 23.80 -31.69
C GLY A 7 29.85 24.91 -31.96
N LEU A 8 30.64 25.33 -30.96
CA LEU A 8 31.62 26.41 -31.09
C LEU A 8 32.65 26.20 -32.21
N LEU A 9 33.11 27.30 -32.81
CA LEU A 9 34.54 27.56 -32.97
C LEU A 9 34.82 29.07 -32.82
N ALA A 10 36.09 29.45 -32.63
CA ALA A 10 36.53 30.81 -32.37
C ALA A 10 37.83 31.12 -33.11
N VAL A 11 38.02 32.39 -33.50
CA VAL A 11 39.32 32.92 -33.95
C VAL A 11 39.52 34.30 -33.30
N MET A 12 40.69 34.48 -32.68
CA MET A 12 41.29 35.78 -32.39
C MET A 12 42.76 35.69 -32.81
N ALA A 13 43.20 36.63 -33.63
CA ALA A 13 44.53 36.71 -34.21
C ALA A 13 44.81 38.20 -34.54
N PHE A 14 46.04 38.71 -34.52
CA PHE A 14 47.30 38.17 -33.99
C PHE A 14 48.14 39.34 -33.45
N ALA A 15 49.25 39.08 -32.75
CA ALA A 15 50.17 40.13 -32.32
C ALA A 15 51.33 40.30 -33.31
N VAL A 16 51.82 41.53 -33.47
CA VAL A 16 53.11 41.86 -34.11
C VAL A 16 53.84 42.84 -33.20
N CYS A 17 55.16 42.72 -33.11
CA CYS A 17 56.05 43.56 -32.29
C CYS A 17 57.41 43.68 -32.98
N MET A 18 58.20 44.68 -32.56
CA MET A 18 59.59 44.95 -32.97
C MET A 18 59.77 45.44 -34.42
N ALA A 19 60.77 46.27 -34.74
CA ALA A 19 61.57 47.17 -33.91
C ALA A 19 62.19 48.28 -34.78
N GLY A 20 62.70 49.34 -34.16
CA GLY A 20 63.44 50.40 -34.84
C GLY A 20 63.68 51.60 -33.93
N ALA A 21 64.93 52.00 -33.76
CA ALA A 21 65.34 53.21 -33.06
C ALA A 21 66.49 53.85 -33.83
N ILE A 22 66.58 55.18 -33.84
CA ILE A 22 67.84 55.96 -33.89
C ILE A 22 67.55 57.46 -33.65
N SER A 23 68.55 58.11 -33.08
CA SER A 23 68.73 59.44 -32.47
C SER A 23 68.40 60.75 -33.23
N ILE A 24 68.09 61.82 -32.44
CA ILE A 24 68.63 63.23 -32.54
C ILE A 24 68.15 64.05 -33.80
N PRO A 25 68.12 65.42 -33.90
CA PRO A 25 68.77 66.51 -33.16
C PRO A 25 67.85 67.65 -32.59
N SER A 26 68.42 68.84 -32.38
CA SER A 26 67.94 70.01 -31.63
C SER A 26 67.57 71.27 -32.44
N ARG A 27 66.60 72.03 -31.92
CA ARG A 27 66.46 73.51 -31.83
C ARG A 27 67.35 74.44 -32.69
N ALA A 28 66.68 75.35 -33.41
CA ALA A 28 66.89 76.82 -33.48
C ALA A 28 65.47 77.49 -33.55
N GLU A 29 65.14 78.71 -33.10
CA GLU A 29 65.73 80.07 -33.24
C GLU A 29 65.67 80.60 -34.69
N GLU A 30 65.22 81.83 -35.03
CA GLU A 30 64.82 83.07 -34.30
C GLU A 30 63.46 83.65 -34.86
N ALA A 31 62.84 84.77 -34.41
CA ALA A 31 63.22 86.20 -34.50
C ALA A 31 62.32 87.07 -33.57
N TYR A 32 62.86 88.08 -32.87
CA TYR A 32 62.74 89.54 -33.16
C TYR A 32 61.30 90.03 -33.42
N THR A 33 60.67 90.94 -32.65
CA THR A 33 61.08 91.83 -31.52
C THR A 33 59.96 91.85 -30.42
N SER A 34 59.69 92.81 -29.51
CA SER A 34 60.13 94.20 -29.22
C SER A 34 59.79 94.64 -27.77
N GLU A 35 60.14 95.90 -27.45
CA GLU A 35 59.67 96.84 -26.40
C GLU A 35 58.24 96.63 -25.78
N ASN A 36 57.92 97.08 -24.55
CA ASN A 36 58.68 97.85 -23.54
C ASN A 36 58.15 97.64 -22.08
N GLU A 37 58.82 98.29 -21.11
CA GLU A 37 58.43 98.57 -19.70
C GLU A 37 58.38 97.48 -18.57
N ALA A 38 58.90 97.90 -17.40
CA ALA A 38 58.69 97.43 -16.02
C ALA A 38 59.06 95.98 -15.61
N GLU A 39 59.64 95.69 -14.43
CA GLU A 39 59.99 96.52 -13.26
C GLU A 39 61.28 95.93 -12.59
N ALA A 40 62.11 96.76 -11.96
CA ALA A 40 63.49 96.41 -11.63
C ALA A 40 63.75 95.82 -10.21
N THR A 41 64.73 94.90 -10.16
CA THR A 41 65.75 94.66 -9.09
C THR A 41 65.37 94.58 -7.58
N ASP A 42 65.90 93.55 -6.90
CA ASP A 42 66.37 93.69 -5.51
C ASP A 42 67.84 94.17 -5.56
N ALA A 43 68.28 94.98 -4.59
CA ALA A 43 69.43 95.90 -4.69
C ALA A 43 70.77 95.38 -4.15
N GLU A 44 71.86 96.07 -4.54
CA GLU A 44 73.02 96.46 -3.71
C GLU A 44 73.78 97.62 -4.42
N LEU A 45 74.59 98.51 -3.80
CA LEU A 45 74.48 99.24 -2.51
C LEU A 45 75.61 100.31 -2.45
N GLN A 46 75.31 101.63 -2.41
CA GLN A 46 76.21 102.62 -1.77
C GLN A 46 75.55 103.98 -1.46
N THR A 47 76.22 104.74 -0.59
CA THR A 47 75.85 106.01 0.07
C THR A 47 75.99 107.23 -0.88
N THR A 48 75.49 108.45 -0.62
CA THR A 48 75.25 109.22 0.64
C THR A 48 74.11 110.26 0.54
N ALA A 49 73.60 110.70 1.70
CA ALA A 49 72.96 111.99 1.98
C ALA A 49 71.55 112.29 1.40
N GLY A 50 70.82 113.17 2.09
CA GLY A 50 69.43 113.56 1.79
C GLY A 50 68.43 113.02 2.84
N ALA A 51 67.81 113.91 3.61
CA ALA A 51 66.83 113.55 4.64
C ALA A 51 65.41 113.92 4.21
N GLU A 52 64.64 112.94 3.76
CA GLU A 52 63.20 113.08 3.50
C GLU A 52 62.38 111.94 4.12
N LEU A 53 61.11 112.21 4.37
CA LEU A 53 60.19 111.35 5.12
C LEU A 53 59.74 110.15 4.28
N ALA A 54 60.32 108.97 4.56
CA ALA A 54 60.04 107.73 3.84
C ALA A 54 58.54 107.38 3.84
N THR A 55 57.90 107.44 2.66
CA THR A 55 56.49 107.08 2.49
C THR A 55 56.24 105.61 2.76
N VAL A 56 55.39 105.32 3.75
CA VAL A 56 55.18 103.98 4.30
C VAL A 56 54.41 103.11 3.31
N LYS A 57 55.14 102.30 2.52
CA LYS A 57 54.55 101.37 1.54
C LYS A 57 53.58 100.40 2.22
N ASN A 58 52.28 100.64 1.99
CA ASN A 58 51.15 99.88 2.50
C ASN A 58 50.32 99.36 1.33
N GLY A 59 49.86 98.10 1.38
CA GLY A 59 49.02 97.52 0.33
C GLY A 59 49.63 96.34 -0.44
N TRP A 60 49.01 96.00 -1.57
CA TRP A 60 49.43 94.89 -2.43
C TRP A 60 50.55 95.29 -3.38
N VAL A 61 51.58 94.45 -3.48
CA VAL A 61 52.73 94.64 -4.38
C VAL A 61 52.94 93.37 -5.20
N ASN A 62 53.02 93.49 -6.53
CA ASN A 62 53.39 92.38 -7.40
C ASN A 62 54.90 92.13 -7.28
N VAL A 63 55.35 90.86 -7.36
CA VAL A 63 56.78 90.51 -7.28
C VAL A 63 57.09 89.32 -8.18
N LYS A 64 58.36 89.13 -8.56
CA LYS A 64 58.81 87.94 -9.31
C LYS A 64 58.36 86.65 -8.58
N GLY A 65 57.47 85.89 -9.21
CA GLY A 65 56.88 84.66 -8.67
C GLY A 65 55.63 84.80 -7.78
N GLY A 66 55.04 85.99 -7.59
CA GLY A 66 53.80 86.12 -6.81
C GLY A 66 53.37 87.55 -6.48
N ARG A 67 52.71 87.73 -5.33
CA ARG A 67 52.33 89.04 -4.78
C ARG A 67 52.60 89.07 -3.28
N LYS A 68 53.11 90.18 -2.74
CA LYS A 68 53.24 90.45 -1.30
C LYS A 68 52.14 91.43 -0.86
N TYR A 69 51.91 91.53 0.44
CA TYR A 69 51.15 92.63 1.05
C TYR A 69 52.00 93.25 2.15
N TYR A 70 52.08 94.57 2.18
CA TYR A 70 52.90 95.31 3.15
C TYR A 70 52.00 96.09 4.12
N GLU A 71 52.40 96.08 5.39
CA GLU A 71 51.82 96.89 6.48
C GLU A 71 52.96 97.54 7.25
N ASN A 72 52.90 98.85 7.43
CA ASN A 72 53.93 99.69 8.04
C ASN A 72 55.34 99.41 7.46
N GLY A 73 55.41 99.36 6.13
CA GLY A 73 56.65 99.08 5.37
C GLY A 73 57.14 97.64 5.44
N LYS A 74 56.50 96.75 6.22
CA LYS A 74 56.94 95.37 6.44
C LYS A 74 56.03 94.37 5.72
N ALA A 75 56.64 93.40 5.02
CA ALA A 75 55.87 92.38 4.30
C ALA A 75 55.17 91.43 5.29
N VAL A 76 53.84 91.35 5.20
CA VAL A 76 53.00 90.48 6.04
C VAL A 76 53.37 89.01 5.83
N LYS A 77 53.42 88.25 6.93
CA LYS A 77 53.72 86.80 6.95
C LYS A 77 52.66 86.07 7.76
N GLY A 78 52.30 84.85 7.36
CA GLY A 78 51.28 84.04 8.03
C GLY A 78 49.84 84.36 7.59
N TRP A 79 48.87 84.10 8.46
CA TRP A 79 47.46 84.32 8.19
C TRP A 79 47.07 85.80 8.36
N LYS A 80 46.33 86.35 7.40
CA LYS A 80 45.75 87.71 7.48
C LYS A 80 44.36 87.72 6.85
N VAL A 81 43.48 88.60 7.33
CA VAL A 81 42.22 88.94 6.67
C VAL A 81 42.34 90.35 6.12
N LEU A 82 42.02 90.52 4.83
CA LEU A 82 42.04 91.80 4.12
C LEU A 82 40.72 91.91 3.34
N SER A 83 39.98 93.01 3.52
CA SER A 83 38.67 93.26 2.88
C SER A 83 37.71 92.06 2.95
N GLY A 84 37.60 91.44 4.14
CA GLY A 84 36.77 90.26 4.41
C GLY A 84 37.22 88.95 3.74
N LYS A 85 38.36 88.92 3.02
CA LYS A 85 38.93 87.70 2.42
C LYS A 85 40.15 87.25 3.24
N THR A 86 40.27 85.95 3.46
CA THR A 86 41.40 85.36 4.21
C THR A 86 42.53 85.01 3.24
N TYR A 87 43.76 85.36 3.58
CA TYR A 87 44.99 85.08 2.84
C TYR A 87 46.00 84.36 3.75
N TYR A 88 46.97 83.67 3.14
CA TYR A 88 48.16 83.20 3.85
C TYR A 88 49.40 83.63 3.07
N PHE A 89 50.28 84.36 3.75
CA PHE A 89 51.55 84.82 3.22
C PHE A 89 52.68 83.89 3.70
N SER A 90 53.53 83.48 2.78
CA SER A 90 54.66 82.58 3.01
C SER A 90 55.59 83.10 4.11
N LYS A 91 55.80 82.31 5.18
CA LYS A 91 56.73 82.69 6.27
C LYS A 91 58.17 82.94 5.77
N LYS A 92 58.59 82.26 4.69
CA LYS A 92 59.94 82.45 4.10
C LYS A 92 60.07 83.86 3.50
N ASN A 93 59.20 84.24 2.57
CA ASN A 93 59.41 85.38 1.67
C ASN A 93 58.22 86.37 1.54
N GLY A 94 57.18 86.26 2.38
CA GLY A 94 56.03 87.19 2.40
C GLY A 94 55.08 87.11 1.20
N GLN A 95 55.28 86.17 0.27
CA GLN A 95 54.39 86.02 -0.90
C GLN A 95 53.08 85.32 -0.52
N ALA A 96 51.95 85.86 -0.98
CA ALA A 96 50.61 85.26 -0.85
C ALA A 96 50.55 83.91 -1.60
N VAL A 97 50.21 82.84 -0.90
CA VAL A 97 50.21 81.50 -1.50
C VAL A 97 48.97 81.25 -2.36
N THR A 98 49.16 80.63 -3.51
CA THR A 98 48.10 80.25 -4.46
C THR A 98 47.96 78.72 -4.55
N GLY A 99 46.81 78.25 -5.05
CA GLY A 99 46.53 76.83 -5.25
C GLY A 99 46.36 76.05 -3.95
N LYS A 100 46.59 74.73 -4.00
CA LYS A 100 46.47 73.83 -2.84
C LYS A 100 47.77 73.79 -2.03
N LYS A 101 47.75 74.15 -0.75
CA LYS A 101 48.91 74.08 0.17
C LYS A 101 48.55 73.37 1.48
N LYS A 102 49.51 72.70 2.13
CA LYS A 102 49.42 72.26 3.53
C LYS A 102 49.95 73.40 4.40
N ILE A 103 49.23 73.78 5.46
CA ILE A 103 49.61 74.84 6.41
C ILE A 103 49.26 74.30 7.81
N GLY A 104 50.26 74.07 8.65
CA GLY A 104 50.10 73.16 9.80
C GLY A 104 49.71 71.76 9.31
N ASP A 105 48.71 71.15 9.94
CA ASP A 105 48.17 69.85 9.51
C ASP A 105 47.03 69.91 8.49
N ALA A 106 46.35 71.05 8.44
CA ALA A 106 45.28 71.26 7.49
C ALA A 106 45.81 71.56 6.07
N ARG A 107 44.95 71.31 5.07
CA ARG A 107 45.19 71.70 3.67
C ARG A 107 44.16 72.72 3.27
N TYR A 108 44.59 73.75 2.56
CA TYR A 108 43.79 74.88 2.14
C TYR A 108 43.92 75.05 0.62
N PHE A 109 42.97 75.75 0.01
CA PHE A 109 43.04 76.14 -1.40
C PHE A 109 42.78 77.63 -1.55
N PHE A 110 43.68 78.30 -2.25
CA PHE A 110 43.65 79.72 -2.55
C PHE A 110 43.50 79.90 -4.07
N ASP A 111 42.71 80.88 -4.52
CA ASP A 111 42.57 81.15 -5.96
C ASP A 111 43.80 81.84 -6.58
N LYS A 112 43.74 82.21 -7.87
CA LYS A 112 44.85 82.89 -8.56
C LYS A 112 45.24 84.24 -7.94
N TYR A 113 44.41 84.81 -7.07
CA TYR A 113 44.68 86.05 -6.36
C TYR A 113 45.12 85.83 -4.90
N GLY A 114 45.29 84.58 -4.47
CA GLY A 114 45.68 84.21 -3.10
C GLY A 114 44.51 84.18 -2.11
N ARG A 115 43.25 84.27 -2.55
CA ARG A 115 42.08 84.33 -1.65
C ARG A 115 41.66 82.92 -1.23
N MET A 116 41.65 82.63 0.06
CA MET A 116 41.27 81.32 0.61
C MET A 116 39.81 81.00 0.30
N GLN A 117 39.59 79.87 -0.35
CA GLN A 117 38.25 79.45 -0.76
C GLN A 117 37.57 78.66 0.38
N LYS A 118 36.30 78.95 0.65
CA LYS A 118 35.49 78.37 1.74
C LYS A 118 34.22 77.74 1.17
N LYS A 119 33.68 76.72 1.85
CA LYS A 119 32.45 75.95 1.48
C LYS A 119 32.43 75.38 0.04
N VAL A 120 33.59 75.13 -0.59
CA VAL A 120 33.67 74.88 -2.05
C VAL A 120 34.26 73.52 -2.41
N TRP A 121 33.79 72.94 -3.51
CA TRP A 121 34.44 71.81 -4.18
C TRP A 121 35.51 72.32 -5.16
N LYS A 122 36.71 71.75 -5.15
CA LYS A 122 37.75 71.97 -6.18
C LYS A 122 38.35 70.65 -6.65
N VAL A 123 38.83 70.62 -7.89
CA VAL A 123 39.64 69.52 -8.42
C VAL A 123 41.08 70.01 -8.51
N VAL A 124 42.02 69.18 -8.07
CA VAL A 124 43.47 69.46 -8.12
C VAL A 124 44.15 68.15 -8.49
N ASN A 125 44.88 68.14 -9.60
CA ASN A 125 45.59 66.97 -10.16
C ASN A 125 44.68 65.73 -10.24
N GLY A 126 43.49 65.90 -10.82
CA GLY A 126 42.46 64.85 -10.97
C GLY A 126 41.77 64.38 -9.68
N LYS A 127 42.21 64.80 -8.49
CA LYS A 127 41.57 64.48 -7.21
C LYS A 127 40.59 65.59 -6.82
N LYS A 128 39.43 65.23 -6.26
CA LYS A 128 38.40 66.20 -5.82
C LYS A 128 38.47 66.41 -4.31
N PHE A 129 38.41 67.66 -3.88
CA PHE A 129 38.49 68.11 -2.48
C PHE A 129 37.26 68.95 -2.15
N PHE A 130 36.85 68.98 -0.88
CA PHE A 130 35.88 69.95 -0.36
C PHE A 130 36.52 70.76 0.77
N PHE A 131 36.53 72.08 0.63
CA PHE A 131 37.07 73.02 1.61
C PHE A 131 35.92 73.58 2.44
N GLY A 132 35.99 73.41 3.76
CA GLY A 132 34.90 73.70 4.70
C GLY A 132 34.66 75.18 4.97
N TYR A 133 33.87 75.46 6.01
CA TYR A 133 33.56 76.82 6.47
C TYR A 133 34.82 77.60 6.88
N ASN A 134 35.77 76.92 7.55
CA ASN A 134 37.08 77.44 7.93
C ASN A 134 38.14 77.35 6.80
N GLY A 135 37.74 76.98 5.57
CA GLY A 135 38.65 76.83 4.42
C GLY A 135 39.53 75.57 4.43
N GLN A 136 39.44 74.72 5.45
CA GLN A 136 40.21 73.46 5.52
C GLN A 136 39.58 72.36 4.65
N ALA A 137 40.41 71.60 3.95
CA ALA A 137 40.01 70.39 3.26
C ALA A 137 39.45 69.37 4.25
N LYS A 138 38.25 68.84 4.00
CA LYS A 138 37.66 67.79 4.84
C LYS A 138 38.41 66.45 4.65
N THR A 139 38.63 65.77 5.78
CA THR A 139 39.12 64.39 5.89
C THR A 139 38.01 63.54 6.52
N GLY A 140 38.13 62.20 6.44
CA GLY A 140 37.18 61.27 7.03
C GLY A 140 35.77 61.35 6.42
N PHE A 141 34.76 61.00 7.21
CA PHE A 141 33.35 61.11 6.79
C PHE A 141 32.80 62.52 6.99
N CYS A 142 32.20 63.10 5.95
CA CYS A 142 31.56 64.42 6.04
C CYS A 142 30.22 64.44 5.27
N THR A 143 29.18 65.01 5.86
CA THR A 143 27.89 65.24 5.19
C THR A 143 27.88 66.64 4.59
N ILE A 144 27.58 66.73 3.29
CA ILE A 144 27.54 67.96 2.50
C ILE A 144 26.26 67.89 1.67
N ASN A 145 25.35 68.86 1.82
CA ASN A 145 24.07 68.95 1.11
C ASN A 145 23.30 67.61 1.13
N GLY A 146 23.01 67.10 2.33
CA GLY A 146 22.36 65.81 2.59
C GLY A 146 23.17 64.54 2.26
N ASN A 147 24.20 64.66 1.41
CA ASN A 147 24.99 63.55 0.92
C ASN A 147 26.21 63.29 1.83
N ARG A 148 26.42 62.04 2.24
CA ARG A 148 27.57 61.66 3.08
C ARG A 148 28.72 61.12 2.25
N TYR A 149 29.84 61.84 2.27
CA TYR A 149 31.07 61.55 1.53
C TYR A 149 32.15 60.95 2.44
N TYR A 150 33.20 60.37 1.84
CA TYR A 150 34.43 60.01 2.55
C TYR A 150 35.66 60.55 1.81
N PHE A 151 36.51 61.23 2.57
CA PHE A 151 37.79 61.77 2.14
C PHE A 151 38.91 61.03 2.86
N ASN A 152 40.00 60.71 2.17
CA ASN A 152 41.19 60.15 2.84
C ASN A 152 41.94 61.23 3.64
N ASP A 153 43.03 60.85 4.30
CA ASP A 153 43.84 61.71 5.18
C ASP A 153 44.66 62.75 4.39
N LYS A 154 44.72 62.59 3.05
CA LYS A 154 45.21 63.60 2.09
C LYS A 154 44.13 64.64 1.70
N GLY A 155 42.88 64.45 2.14
CA GLY A 155 41.71 65.28 1.83
C GLY A 155 41.00 64.91 0.52
N GLU A 156 41.34 63.77 -0.08
CA GLU A 156 40.89 63.37 -1.42
C GLU A 156 39.60 62.56 -1.35
N LEU A 157 38.57 63.01 -2.07
CA LEU A 157 37.29 62.31 -2.18
C LEU A 157 37.48 60.91 -2.78
N GLN A 158 37.04 59.89 -2.06
CA GLN A 158 36.99 58.53 -2.57
C GLN A 158 35.76 58.35 -3.48
N LYS A 159 35.93 57.71 -4.64
CA LYS A 159 34.85 57.46 -5.62
C LYS A 159 34.97 56.06 -6.24
N SER A 160 33.83 55.49 -6.63
CA SER A 160 33.70 54.20 -7.34
C SER A 160 34.42 52.99 -6.70
N LYS A 161 34.63 52.99 -5.38
CA LYS A 161 35.44 51.97 -4.68
C LYS A 161 34.83 51.49 -3.38
N PHE A 162 35.19 50.26 -3.02
CA PHE A 162 35.13 49.79 -1.63
C PHE A 162 36.33 50.33 -0.84
N PHE A 163 36.16 50.51 0.47
CA PHE A 163 37.23 50.87 1.40
C PHE A 163 36.86 50.42 2.82
N LYS A 164 37.85 50.29 3.71
CA LYS A 164 37.66 49.99 5.12
C LYS A 164 37.92 51.23 5.97
N VAL A 165 37.18 51.39 7.07
CA VAL A 165 37.45 52.34 8.16
C VAL A 165 37.15 51.61 9.48
N ASN A 166 38.13 51.54 10.39
CA ASN A 166 38.04 50.89 11.70
C ASN A 166 37.40 49.48 11.62
N GLY A 167 37.97 48.64 10.73
CA GLY A 167 37.53 47.28 10.41
C GLY A 167 36.27 47.18 9.52
N LYS A 168 35.42 48.21 9.46
CA LYS A 168 34.14 48.18 8.74
C LYS A 168 34.32 48.57 7.27
N THR A 169 33.74 47.80 6.35
CA THR A 169 33.74 48.08 4.91
C THR A 169 32.61 49.05 4.52
N PHE A 170 32.89 49.92 3.56
CA PHE A 170 31.98 50.90 2.97
C PHE A 170 32.12 50.87 1.44
N PHE A 171 31.11 51.36 0.71
CA PHE A 171 31.16 51.58 -0.74
C PHE A 171 30.71 53.01 -1.09
N VAL A 172 31.47 53.67 -1.96
CA VAL A 172 31.14 55.00 -2.51
C VAL A 172 30.94 54.95 -4.01
N GLY A 173 29.88 55.60 -4.49
CA GLY A 173 29.54 55.65 -5.92
C GLY A 173 30.47 56.54 -6.75
N TYR A 174 30.17 56.69 -8.03
CA TYR A 174 30.89 57.59 -8.94
C TYR A 174 30.87 59.06 -8.49
N LYS A 175 29.75 59.50 -7.91
CA LYS A 175 29.58 60.81 -7.25
C LYS A 175 30.30 60.93 -5.89
N GLY A 176 30.85 59.84 -5.34
CA GLY A 176 31.64 59.82 -4.10
C GLY A 176 30.86 59.76 -2.78
N HIS A 177 29.53 59.77 -2.81
CA HIS A 177 28.70 59.54 -1.61
C HIS A 177 28.58 58.05 -1.25
N THR A 178 28.34 57.76 0.04
CA THR A 178 28.03 56.42 0.55
C THR A 178 26.57 56.04 0.29
N PHE A 179 26.31 54.78 -0.02
CA PHE A 179 24.94 54.26 -0.10
C PHE A 179 24.41 53.73 1.24
N SER A 180 23.08 53.60 1.34
CA SER A 180 22.39 52.79 2.35
C SER A 180 21.32 51.92 1.67
N GLY A 181 20.78 50.93 2.39
CA GLY A 181 19.85 49.95 1.84
C GLY A 181 20.52 48.88 0.97
N LEU A 182 19.71 48.22 0.14
CA LEU A 182 20.14 47.20 -0.82
C LEU A 182 20.72 47.86 -2.07
N LYS A 183 21.95 47.52 -2.46
CA LYS A 183 22.61 48.09 -3.65
C LYS A 183 23.25 46.99 -4.50
N LYS A 184 22.92 46.98 -5.79
CA LYS A 184 23.61 46.15 -6.79
C LYS A 184 24.91 46.84 -7.23
N VAL A 185 26.03 46.14 -7.19
CA VAL A 185 27.38 46.60 -7.57
C VAL A 185 28.05 45.49 -8.36
N LYS A 186 28.46 45.77 -9.62
CA LYS A 186 29.00 44.77 -10.57
C LYS A 186 28.24 43.44 -10.54
N GLY A 187 26.94 43.48 -10.86
CA GLY A 187 26.05 42.32 -10.87
C GLY A 187 25.58 41.80 -9.51
N THR A 188 26.34 42.00 -8.43
CA THR A 188 26.07 41.40 -7.11
C THR A 188 25.35 42.37 -6.16
N TYR A 189 24.45 41.87 -5.31
CA TYR A 189 23.80 42.67 -4.26
C TYR A 189 24.63 42.70 -2.96
N TYR A 190 24.71 43.90 -2.38
CA TYR A 190 25.26 44.20 -1.06
C TYR A 190 24.21 44.99 -0.25
N TYR A 191 24.27 44.96 1.08
CA TYR A 191 23.44 45.83 1.92
C TYR A 191 24.32 46.74 2.79
N PHE A 192 23.94 48.01 2.87
CA PHE A 192 24.61 49.04 3.66
C PHE A 192 23.63 49.64 4.69
N SER A 193 24.04 49.74 5.95
CA SER A 193 23.25 50.39 7.01
C SER A 193 23.03 51.89 6.76
N LYS A 194 22.13 52.56 7.50
CA LYS A 194 21.94 54.04 7.43
C LYS A 194 23.26 54.83 7.56
N LYS A 195 24.25 54.33 8.33
CA LYS A 195 25.60 54.93 8.46
C LYS A 195 26.61 54.43 7.39
N GLY A 196 26.17 53.80 6.31
CA GLY A 196 26.98 53.33 5.18
C GLY A 196 27.80 52.05 5.40
N ARG A 197 27.80 51.48 6.62
CA ARG A 197 28.55 50.24 6.94
C ARG A 197 27.93 49.05 6.21
N MET A 198 28.75 48.26 5.51
CA MET A 198 28.36 47.03 4.82
C MET A 198 27.93 45.94 5.82
N ALA A 199 26.90 45.17 5.47
CA ALA A 199 26.49 43.98 6.19
C ALA A 199 27.34 42.77 5.79
N VAL A 200 27.80 42.01 6.79
CA VAL A 200 28.57 40.75 6.63
C VAL A 200 28.07 39.72 7.65
N LYS A 201 28.18 38.41 7.33
CA LYS A 201 27.72 37.27 8.15
C LYS A 201 26.35 37.50 8.81
N THR A 202 25.36 38.01 8.06
CA THR A 202 24.07 38.43 8.64
C THR A 202 22.90 38.24 7.68
N TRP A 203 21.77 37.85 8.24
CA TRP A 203 20.46 37.97 7.61
C TRP A 203 19.99 39.44 7.57
N LYS A 204 19.21 39.80 6.53
CA LYS A 204 18.37 41.00 6.49
C LYS A 204 17.04 40.70 5.79
N THR A 205 15.96 41.30 6.27
CA THR A 205 14.66 41.35 5.57
C THR A 205 14.50 42.73 4.97
N ILE A 206 14.19 42.80 3.67
CA ILE A 206 14.13 44.03 2.88
C ILE A 206 12.90 43.91 1.97
N ASN A 207 11.89 44.75 2.18
CA ASN A 207 10.61 44.74 1.45
C ASN A 207 10.00 43.32 1.40
N GLY A 208 9.83 42.71 2.58
CA GLY A 208 9.36 41.32 2.77
C GLY A 208 10.34 40.20 2.37
N LYS A 209 11.36 40.50 1.58
CA LYS A 209 12.29 39.51 1.01
C LYS A 209 13.50 39.32 1.93
N LYS A 210 13.81 38.06 2.30
CA LYS A 210 14.94 37.73 3.18
C LYS A 210 16.21 37.42 2.36
N PHE A 211 17.32 38.01 2.76
CA PHE A 211 18.66 37.86 2.18
C PHE A 211 19.64 37.43 3.27
N TYR A 212 20.73 36.75 2.90
CA TYR A 212 21.89 36.54 3.76
C TYR A 212 23.15 37.07 3.08
N PHE A 213 23.94 37.86 3.81
CA PHE A 213 25.19 38.45 3.33
C PHE A 213 26.39 37.71 3.91
N GLY A 214 27.30 37.25 3.04
CA GLY A 214 28.49 36.47 3.42
C GLY A 214 29.56 37.28 4.18
N TYR A 215 30.71 36.65 4.44
CA TYR A 215 31.89 37.34 4.99
C TYR A 215 32.43 38.44 4.06
N ASP A 216 32.26 38.26 2.75
CA ASP A 216 32.56 39.24 1.69
C ASP A 216 31.44 40.28 1.49
N GLY A 217 30.36 40.21 2.26
CA GLY A 217 29.19 41.09 2.17
C GLY A 217 28.34 40.93 0.91
N LYS A 218 28.61 39.91 0.08
CA LYS A 218 27.77 39.57 -1.07
C LYS A 218 26.51 38.85 -0.59
N ALA A 219 25.36 39.17 -1.17
CA ALA A 219 24.15 38.36 -1.00
C ALA A 219 24.40 36.95 -1.56
N LYS A 220 24.12 35.91 -0.76
CA LYS A 220 24.23 34.52 -1.22
C LYS A 220 23.18 34.19 -2.28
N THR A 221 23.58 33.41 -3.27
CA THR A 221 22.76 32.87 -4.36
C THR A 221 22.96 31.36 -4.43
N GLY A 222 22.02 30.62 -5.02
CA GLY A 222 22.08 29.16 -5.09
C GLY A 222 21.90 28.48 -3.72
N PHE A 223 22.46 27.28 -3.57
CA PHE A 223 22.50 26.59 -2.27
C PHE A 223 23.59 27.18 -1.37
N CYS A 224 23.28 27.40 -0.09
CA CYS A 224 24.26 27.81 0.91
C CYS A 224 23.90 27.21 2.27
N THR A 225 24.86 26.54 2.91
CA THR A 225 24.74 26.14 4.32
C THR A 225 25.05 27.34 5.21
N ILE A 226 24.16 27.62 6.16
CA ILE A 226 24.25 28.69 7.15
C ILE A 226 23.76 28.09 8.47
N ASP A 227 24.57 28.17 9.53
CA ASP A 227 24.20 27.72 10.88
C ASP A 227 23.62 26.28 10.89
N GLY A 228 24.33 25.34 10.25
CA GLY A 228 23.93 23.93 10.09
C GLY A 228 22.86 23.67 9.02
N HIS A 229 22.07 24.66 8.62
CA HIS A 229 20.94 24.50 7.70
C HIS A 229 21.28 24.86 6.24
N ARG A 230 20.90 24.00 5.29
CA ARG A 230 21.07 24.24 3.84
C ARG A 230 19.89 25.05 3.29
N TYR A 231 20.12 26.31 2.93
CA TYR A 231 19.14 27.21 2.33
C TYR A 231 19.29 27.27 0.80
N PHE A 232 18.26 27.76 0.10
CA PHE A 232 18.34 28.09 -1.32
C PHE A 232 17.88 29.52 -1.62
N PHE A 233 18.73 30.27 -2.32
CA PHE A 233 18.51 31.67 -2.71
C PHE A 233 18.44 31.77 -4.24
N ASN A 234 17.51 32.56 -4.77
CA ASN A 234 17.41 32.73 -6.22
C ASN A 234 18.53 33.62 -6.81
N LYS A 235 18.55 33.81 -8.14
CA LYS A 235 19.57 34.62 -8.84
C LYS A 235 19.68 36.10 -8.40
N ASN A 236 18.70 36.60 -7.64
CA ASN A 236 18.70 37.95 -7.05
C ASN A 236 19.07 37.96 -5.56
N GLY A 237 19.46 36.82 -4.98
CA GLY A 237 19.83 36.70 -3.56
C GLY A 237 18.65 36.55 -2.59
N VAL A 238 17.44 36.33 -3.09
CA VAL A 238 16.22 36.20 -2.26
C VAL A 238 16.01 34.74 -1.86
N LEU A 239 15.93 34.51 -0.54
CA LEU A 239 15.63 33.21 0.05
C LEU A 239 14.30 32.65 -0.48
N GLN A 240 14.29 31.39 -0.90
CA GLN A 240 13.08 30.66 -1.26
C GLN A 240 12.46 30.00 0.00
N LYS A 241 11.12 29.92 0.04
CA LYS A 241 10.34 29.40 1.17
C LYS A 241 9.10 28.65 0.67
N SER A 242 8.67 27.64 1.43
CA SER A 242 7.40 26.90 1.28
C SER A 242 7.08 26.42 -0.14
N LYS A 243 8.09 25.98 -0.91
CA LYS A 243 7.92 25.65 -2.33
C LYS A 243 8.84 24.52 -2.81
N PHE A 244 8.36 23.81 -3.83
CA PHE A 244 9.19 23.02 -4.72
C PHE A 244 9.94 23.91 -5.73
N PHE A 245 11.09 23.45 -6.20
CA PHE A 245 11.88 24.05 -7.27
C PHE A 245 12.87 23.04 -7.84
N THR A 246 13.28 23.23 -9.09
CA THR A 246 14.24 22.36 -9.79
C THR A 246 15.58 23.05 -9.94
N VAL A 247 16.68 22.33 -9.73
CA VAL A 247 18.06 22.78 -9.99
C VAL A 247 18.81 21.64 -10.68
N ASN A 248 19.32 21.89 -11.88
CA ASN A 248 20.06 20.91 -12.70
C ASN A 248 19.30 19.57 -12.82
N GLY A 249 18.04 19.61 -13.26
CA GLY A 249 17.13 18.45 -13.36
C GLY A 249 16.60 17.90 -12.03
N ASN A 250 17.25 18.18 -10.90
CA ASN A 250 16.89 17.63 -9.60
C ASN A 250 15.85 18.50 -8.88
N ILE A 251 14.81 17.88 -8.32
CA ILE A 251 13.74 18.58 -7.58
C ILE A 251 14.11 18.69 -6.08
N TYR A 252 13.76 19.82 -5.47
CA TYR A 252 13.99 20.13 -4.06
C TYR A 252 12.74 20.78 -3.44
N PHE A 253 12.56 20.64 -2.13
CA PHE A 253 11.58 21.41 -1.35
C PHE A 253 12.26 22.20 -0.23
N VAL A 254 11.89 23.48 -0.09
CA VAL A 254 12.27 24.32 1.07
C VAL A 254 11.05 24.61 1.93
N GLY A 255 11.17 24.40 3.24
CA GLY A 255 10.09 24.63 4.20
C GLY A 255 9.81 26.10 4.50
N TYR A 256 8.94 26.39 5.46
CA TYR A 256 8.58 27.77 5.84
C TYR A 256 9.75 28.55 6.49
N LYS A 257 10.74 27.86 7.07
CA LYS A 257 12.01 28.45 7.53
C LYS A 257 13.00 28.70 6.39
N GLY A 258 12.78 28.14 5.19
CA GLY A 258 13.57 28.35 3.97
C GLY A 258 14.74 27.39 3.73
N TYR A 259 14.99 26.45 4.66
CA TYR A 259 15.97 25.38 4.45
C TYR A 259 15.34 24.15 3.79
N THR A 260 16.19 23.35 3.13
CA THR A 260 15.79 22.10 2.45
C THR A 260 15.39 21.02 3.44
N PHE A 261 14.40 20.21 3.08
CA PHE A 261 14.05 19.01 3.85
C PHE A 261 15.01 17.83 3.62
N SER A 262 15.01 16.88 4.54
CA SER A 262 15.72 15.60 4.47
C SER A 262 14.88 14.49 5.15
N GLY A 263 15.10 13.24 4.76
CA GLY A 263 14.30 12.09 5.18
C GLY A 263 12.86 12.11 4.62
N LEU A 264 12.01 11.30 5.22
CA LEU A 264 10.56 11.26 4.95
C LEU A 264 9.89 12.51 5.51
N LYS A 265 9.13 13.24 4.69
CA LYS A 265 8.35 14.42 5.11
C LYS A 265 6.97 14.45 4.44
N LYS A 266 5.95 14.82 5.21
CA LYS A 266 4.59 15.06 4.73
C LYS A 266 4.47 16.53 4.28
N VAL A 267 4.05 16.76 3.05
CA VAL A 267 3.86 18.10 2.45
C VAL A 267 2.45 18.13 1.85
N LYS A 268 1.59 19.03 2.34
CA LYS A 268 0.17 19.13 1.95
C LYS A 268 -0.54 17.76 1.90
N GLY A 269 -0.44 16.99 2.98
CA GLY A 269 -1.06 15.66 3.11
C GLY A 269 -0.29 14.49 2.46
N THR A 270 0.55 14.73 1.46
CA THR A 270 1.29 13.65 0.76
C THR A 270 2.70 13.45 1.31
N TYR A 271 3.21 12.22 1.36
CA TYR A 271 4.60 11.95 1.73
C TYR A 271 5.57 12.06 0.55
N TYR A 272 6.75 12.58 0.83
CA TYR A 272 7.89 12.71 -0.07
C TYR A 272 9.16 12.31 0.69
N TYR A 273 10.15 11.73 0.00
CA TYR A 273 11.47 11.44 0.59
C TYR A 273 12.56 12.33 -0.02
N PHE A 274 13.38 12.93 0.85
CA PHE A 274 14.48 13.81 0.47
C PHE A 274 15.82 13.25 0.98
N THR A 275 16.83 13.21 0.12
CA THR A 275 18.21 12.84 0.48
C THR A 275 18.82 13.79 1.52
N LYS A 276 20.00 13.45 2.10
CA LYS A 276 20.74 14.31 3.04
C LYS A 276 21.06 15.73 2.51
N TYR A 277 21.03 15.94 1.20
CA TYR A 277 21.26 17.23 0.54
C TYR A 277 20.00 17.88 -0.06
N GLY A 278 18.82 17.33 0.23
CA GLY A 278 17.53 17.90 -0.14
C GLY A 278 17.01 17.55 -1.54
N ARG A 279 17.74 16.76 -2.34
CA ARG A 279 17.20 16.18 -3.58
C ARG A 279 16.04 15.25 -3.22
N MET A 280 14.89 15.48 -3.84
CA MET A 280 13.71 14.61 -3.78
C MET A 280 13.97 13.30 -4.55
N ILE A 281 13.46 12.19 -4.02
CA ILE A 281 13.51 10.88 -4.68
C ILE A 281 12.27 10.68 -5.56
N GLN A 282 12.46 10.05 -6.71
CA GLN A 282 11.48 9.80 -7.77
C GLN A 282 11.84 8.45 -8.44
N ASN A 283 10.84 7.65 -8.81
CA ASN A 283 10.96 6.30 -9.37
C ASN A 283 11.92 5.39 -8.56
N GLU A 284 11.75 5.30 -7.24
CA GLU A 284 12.65 4.52 -6.38
C GLU A 284 11.94 3.95 -5.14
N TRP A 285 12.33 2.73 -4.77
CA TRP A 285 12.00 2.12 -3.48
C TRP A 285 12.85 2.70 -2.35
N ARG A 286 12.26 2.87 -1.16
CA ARG A 286 12.99 3.20 0.08
C ARG A 286 12.39 2.45 1.27
N THR A 287 13.25 1.78 2.03
CA THR A 287 12.92 1.24 3.36
C THR A 287 13.24 2.28 4.42
N ILE A 288 12.27 2.64 5.24
CA ILE A 288 12.33 3.71 6.24
C ILE A 288 11.71 3.15 7.52
N ASN A 289 12.51 2.99 8.59
CA ASN A 289 12.10 2.40 9.87
C ASN A 289 11.34 1.07 9.69
N GLY A 290 11.93 0.13 8.95
CA GLY A 290 11.35 -1.19 8.63
C GLY A 290 10.20 -1.18 7.61
N LYS A 291 9.68 -0.01 7.21
CA LYS A 291 8.53 0.12 6.30
C LYS A 291 9.02 0.44 4.88
N LYS A 292 8.59 -0.34 3.90
CA LYS A 292 8.95 -0.18 2.47
C LYS A 292 7.94 0.78 1.80
N PHE A 293 8.46 1.77 1.09
CA PHE A 293 7.71 2.78 0.34
C PHE A 293 8.23 2.79 -1.12
N TYR A 294 7.36 3.07 -2.08
CA TYR A 294 7.78 3.44 -3.44
C TYR A 294 7.44 4.91 -3.68
N PHE A 295 8.36 5.67 -4.27
CA PHE A 295 8.15 7.06 -4.66
C PHE A 295 8.05 7.15 -6.17
N GLY A 296 6.88 7.53 -6.69
CA GLY A 296 6.62 7.55 -8.14
C GLY A 296 7.34 8.67 -8.89
N SER A 297 6.99 8.86 -10.17
CA SER A 297 7.65 9.82 -11.07
C SER A 297 7.56 11.28 -10.63
N ASN A 298 6.51 11.62 -9.88
CA ASN A 298 6.29 12.93 -9.25
C ASN A 298 6.86 13.04 -7.81
N GLY A 299 7.55 11.99 -7.33
CA GLY A 299 8.17 11.88 -6.02
C GLY A 299 7.23 11.78 -4.83
N LYS A 300 5.92 11.65 -5.06
CA LYS A 300 4.95 11.27 -4.03
C LYS A 300 5.14 9.80 -3.67
N ALA A 301 4.96 9.45 -2.40
CA ALA A 301 4.77 8.05 -2.01
C ALA A 301 3.50 7.51 -2.68
N THR A 302 3.60 6.35 -3.33
CA THR A 302 2.47 5.66 -3.98
C THR A 302 1.47 5.16 -2.93
N THR A 303 0.17 5.23 -3.23
CA THR A 303 -0.93 4.85 -2.34
C THR A 303 -2.04 4.15 -3.15
N GLY A 304 -2.71 3.16 -2.57
CA GLY A 304 -3.69 2.31 -3.26
C GLY A 304 -3.04 1.13 -3.98
N LEU A 305 -3.79 0.50 -4.88
CA LEU A 305 -3.29 -0.51 -5.80
C LEU A 305 -2.49 0.17 -6.92
N ALA A 306 -1.28 -0.30 -7.22
CA ALA A 306 -0.43 0.26 -8.26
C ALA A 306 0.57 -0.77 -8.81
N THR A 307 0.80 -0.74 -10.13
CA THR A 307 1.89 -1.50 -10.75
C THR A 307 3.22 -0.81 -10.49
N VAL A 308 4.20 -1.53 -9.95
CA VAL A 308 5.58 -1.07 -9.74
C VAL A 308 6.53 -2.14 -10.26
N ASP A 309 7.49 -1.75 -11.09
CA ASP A 309 8.48 -2.63 -11.71
C ASP A 309 7.87 -3.87 -12.42
N GLY A 310 6.67 -3.71 -12.98
CA GLY A 310 5.89 -4.76 -13.65
C GLY A 310 4.91 -5.52 -12.74
N HIS A 311 5.03 -5.41 -11.42
CA HIS A 311 4.24 -6.17 -10.45
C HIS A 311 3.11 -5.34 -9.82
N THR A 312 1.91 -5.90 -9.69
CA THR A 312 0.84 -5.31 -8.88
C THR A 312 1.27 -5.26 -7.41
N CYS A 313 1.22 -4.07 -6.81
CA CYS A 313 1.52 -3.80 -5.40
C CYS A 313 0.33 -3.11 -4.73
N TYR A 314 0.17 -3.22 -3.40
CA TYR A 314 -0.76 -2.39 -2.64
C TYR A 314 -0.06 -1.58 -1.55
N PHE A 315 -0.36 -0.28 -1.48
CA PHE A 315 0.17 0.66 -0.49
C PHE A 315 -0.96 1.33 0.29
N ASN A 316 -0.83 1.48 1.61
CA ASN A 316 -1.87 2.14 2.42
C ASN A 316 -1.91 3.67 2.23
N LYS A 317 -2.86 4.33 2.92
CA LYS A 317 -3.04 5.80 2.91
C LYS A 317 -1.83 6.64 3.39
N ASN A 318 -0.77 6.01 3.91
CA ASN A 318 0.49 6.67 4.27
C ASN A 318 1.65 6.31 3.31
N GLY A 319 1.40 5.46 2.31
CA GLY A 319 2.38 5.02 1.31
C GLY A 319 3.24 3.83 1.72
N VAL A 320 2.84 3.09 2.76
CA VAL A 320 3.54 1.87 3.20
C VAL A 320 3.00 0.66 2.44
N LEU A 321 3.91 -0.12 1.84
CA LEU A 321 3.61 -1.38 1.15
C LEU A 321 3.00 -2.42 2.10
N TYR A 322 1.95 -3.10 1.65
CA TYR A 322 1.35 -4.25 2.33
C TYR A 322 2.00 -5.56 1.90
N ARG A 323 2.07 -6.50 2.84
CA ARG A 323 2.76 -7.80 2.72
C ARG A 323 2.05 -8.83 3.61
N ASN A 324 2.10 -10.11 3.23
CA ASN A 324 1.49 -11.25 3.94
C ASN A 324 0.04 -11.00 4.41
N GLN A 325 -0.81 -10.44 3.55
CA GLN A 325 -2.20 -10.15 3.89
C GLN A 325 -3.11 -10.04 2.67
N PHE A 326 -4.39 -10.37 2.86
CA PHE A 326 -5.45 -10.06 1.91
C PHE A 326 -5.80 -8.57 1.92
N ILE A 327 -6.17 -8.04 0.75
CA ILE A 327 -6.82 -6.74 0.59
C ILE A 327 -8.00 -6.84 -0.37
N THR A 328 -9.04 -6.05 -0.11
CA THR A 328 -10.13 -5.82 -1.06
C THR A 328 -9.98 -4.42 -1.65
N TYR A 329 -10.00 -4.31 -2.98
CA TYR A 329 -9.90 -3.04 -3.70
C TYR A 329 -10.85 -3.04 -4.89
N ASN A 330 -11.76 -2.06 -4.95
CA ASN A 330 -12.83 -1.96 -5.96
C ASN A 330 -13.60 -3.29 -6.14
N GLY A 331 -13.99 -3.93 -5.03
CA GLY A 331 -14.72 -5.21 -5.01
C GLY A 331 -13.87 -6.47 -5.29
N LYS A 332 -12.71 -6.34 -5.94
CA LYS A 332 -11.75 -7.44 -6.17
C LYS A 332 -10.95 -7.75 -4.91
N LEU A 333 -10.76 -9.04 -4.62
CA LEU A 333 -9.87 -9.56 -3.57
C LEU A 333 -8.47 -9.82 -4.16
N TYR A 334 -7.43 -9.48 -3.42
CA TYR A 334 -6.02 -9.77 -3.76
C TYR A 334 -5.31 -10.29 -2.49
N TYR A 335 -4.26 -11.08 -2.64
CA TYR A 335 -3.32 -11.38 -1.55
C TYR A 335 -1.96 -10.77 -1.87
N MET A 336 -1.39 -10.00 -0.94
CA MET A 336 -0.03 -9.47 -1.03
C MET A 336 0.94 -10.44 -0.37
N GLU A 337 1.93 -10.93 -1.11
CA GLU A 337 2.96 -11.86 -0.63
C GLU A 337 4.02 -11.15 0.22
N ASP A 338 5.06 -11.87 0.67
CA ASP A 338 6.11 -11.37 1.58
C ASP A 338 7.04 -10.34 0.92
N THR A 339 7.18 -10.44 -0.42
CA THR A 339 7.78 -9.46 -1.33
C THR A 339 7.02 -8.12 -1.34
N GLY A 340 5.71 -8.18 -1.08
CA GLY A 340 4.72 -7.13 -1.25
C GLY A 340 4.14 -7.00 -2.67
N TYR A 341 4.38 -7.98 -3.53
CA TYR A 341 3.67 -8.15 -4.80
C TYR A 341 2.37 -8.93 -4.60
N ALA A 342 1.38 -8.69 -5.46
CA ALA A 342 0.17 -9.50 -5.49
C ALA A 342 0.48 -10.92 -5.98
N ALA A 343 -0.10 -11.90 -5.29
CA ALA A 343 -0.03 -13.29 -5.71
C ALA A 343 -0.70 -13.50 -7.08
N THR A 344 -0.17 -14.43 -7.86
CA THR A 344 -0.73 -14.90 -9.13
C THR A 344 -0.74 -16.43 -9.18
N GLY A 345 -1.61 -17.02 -10.00
CA GLY A 345 -1.77 -18.46 -10.12
C GLY A 345 -2.50 -19.11 -8.93
N LEU A 346 -2.40 -20.44 -8.83
CA LEU A 346 -2.96 -21.22 -7.72
C LEU A 346 -2.03 -21.11 -6.50
N LYS A 347 -2.60 -20.76 -5.33
CA LYS A 347 -1.87 -20.58 -4.07
C LYS A 347 -2.65 -21.20 -2.92
N GLN A 348 -1.97 -21.91 -2.02
CA GLN A 348 -2.55 -22.33 -0.75
C GLN A 348 -2.22 -21.28 0.33
N ILE A 349 -3.24 -20.73 0.98
CA ILE A 349 -3.12 -19.68 2.00
C ILE A 349 -3.99 -20.10 3.18
N ASN A 350 -3.39 -20.24 4.36
CA ASN A 350 -4.06 -20.70 5.59
C ASN A 350 -4.86 -22.01 5.37
N GLY A 351 -4.23 -22.98 4.69
CA GLY A 351 -4.82 -24.29 4.35
C GLY A 351 -5.77 -24.29 3.14
N LYS A 352 -6.36 -23.15 2.76
CA LYS A 352 -7.32 -23.05 1.65
C LYS A 352 -6.65 -22.68 0.34
N TYR A 353 -7.15 -23.23 -0.77
CA TYR A 353 -6.68 -22.88 -2.12
C TYR A 353 -7.43 -21.67 -2.67
N TYR A 354 -6.67 -20.74 -3.28
CA TYR A 354 -7.14 -19.57 -4.01
C TYR A 354 -6.49 -19.58 -5.40
N TYR A 355 -7.17 -19.06 -6.42
CA TYR A 355 -6.52 -18.75 -7.70
C TYR A 355 -6.59 -17.24 -7.96
N PHE A 356 -5.45 -16.64 -8.30
CA PHE A 356 -5.34 -15.22 -8.65
C PHE A 356 -4.96 -15.07 -10.13
N GLU A 357 -5.67 -14.22 -10.87
CA GLU A 357 -5.38 -13.90 -12.27
C GLU A 357 -4.09 -13.06 -12.41
N SER A 358 -3.68 -12.77 -13.64
CA SER A 358 -2.44 -12.03 -13.93
C SER A 358 -2.42 -10.57 -13.45
N ASP A 359 -3.57 -9.96 -13.15
CA ASP A 359 -3.65 -8.65 -12.47
C ASP A 359 -3.49 -8.76 -10.93
N GLY A 360 -3.52 -9.99 -10.40
CA GLY A 360 -3.47 -10.34 -8.98
C GLY A 360 -4.84 -10.53 -8.32
N ALA A 361 -5.95 -10.42 -9.07
CA ALA A 361 -7.30 -10.54 -8.52
C ALA A 361 -7.74 -12.00 -8.37
N ALA A 362 -8.33 -12.34 -7.23
CA ALA A 362 -8.86 -13.68 -6.97
C ALA A 362 -10.06 -14.00 -7.85
N VAL A 363 -10.08 -15.23 -8.39
CA VAL A 363 -11.27 -15.83 -9.03
C VAL A 363 -12.31 -16.14 -7.96
N LYS A 364 -13.58 -15.86 -8.27
CA LYS A 364 -14.72 -16.01 -7.36
C LYS A 364 -15.93 -16.52 -8.13
N GLU A 365 -16.74 -17.36 -7.48
CA GLU A 365 -18.03 -17.87 -7.97
C GLU A 365 -17.97 -18.46 -9.38
N ALA A 366 -16.81 -19.03 -9.74
CA ALA A 366 -16.45 -19.41 -11.10
C ALA A 366 -15.52 -20.64 -11.15
N TRP A 367 -15.56 -21.32 -12.30
CA TRP A 367 -14.65 -22.40 -12.65
C TRP A 367 -13.29 -21.87 -13.10
N LYS A 368 -12.21 -22.58 -12.75
CA LYS A 368 -10.88 -22.40 -13.36
C LYS A 368 -10.25 -23.75 -13.68
N THR A 369 -9.51 -23.83 -14.78
CA THR A 369 -8.63 -24.95 -15.09
C THR A 369 -7.19 -24.56 -14.77
N VAL A 370 -6.47 -25.40 -14.03
CA VAL A 370 -5.03 -25.26 -13.72
C VAL A 370 -4.40 -26.63 -13.92
N ASP A 371 -3.37 -26.73 -14.78
CA ASP A 371 -2.64 -27.96 -15.07
C ASP A 371 -3.55 -29.16 -15.35
N LYS A 372 -4.49 -28.97 -16.29
CA LYS A 372 -5.58 -29.90 -16.69
C LYS A 372 -6.64 -30.20 -15.62
N ASN A 373 -6.41 -29.86 -14.36
CA ASN A 373 -7.36 -30.03 -13.26
C ASN A 373 -8.37 -28.87 -13.21
N LYS A 374 -9.63 -29.16 -12.90
CA LYS A 374 -10.67 -28.12 -12.70
C LYS A 374 -10.87 -27.83 -11.22
N TYR A 375 -11.14 -26.57 -10.90
CA TYR A 375 -11.47 -26.06 -9.56
C TYR A 375 -12.70 -25.16 -9.70
N TYR A 376 -13.51 -25.04 -8.66
CA TYR A 376 -14.54 -24.00 -8.56
C TYR A 376 -14.30 -23.19 -7.29
N PHE A 377 -14.29 -21.87 -7.41
CA PHE A 377 -14.03 -20.95 -6.30
C PHE A 377 -15.32 -20.33 -5.78
N ASP A 378 -15.46 -20.21 -4.47
CA ASP A 378 -16.65 -19.72 -3.80
C ASP A 378 -16.75 -18.18 -3.77
N LYS A 379 -17.78 -17.66 -3.09
CA LYS A 379 -17.99 -16.22 -2.84
C LYS A 379 -16.90 -15.54 -1.98
N ASN A 380 -15.95 -16.29 -1.45
CA ASN A 380 -14.76 -15.80 -0.74
C ASN A 380 -13.48 -15.97 -1.56
N GLY A 381 -13.55 -16.57 -2.75
CA GLY A 381 -12.40 -16.89 -3.61
C GLY A 381 -11.64 -18.15 -3.20
N THR A 382 -12.24 -19.00 -2.36
CA THR A 382 -11.66 -20.28 -1.89
C THR A 382 -12.20 -21.46 -2.70
N ALA A 383 -11.34 -22.41 -3.05
CA ALA A 383 -11.76 -23.62 -3.78
C ALA A 383 -12.74 -24.45 -2.92
N TYR A 384 -13.80 -24.96 -3.55
CA TYR A 384 -14.69 -25.95 -2.93
C TYR A 384 -13.97 -27.27 -2.63
N THR A 385 -14.45 -27.98 -1.60
CA THR A 385 -13.96 -29.29 -1.14
C THR A 385 -15.14 -30.11 -0.61
N GLY A 386 -15.23 -31.38 -0.95
CA GLY A 386 -16.45 -32.18 -0.77
C GLY A 386 -17.45 -31.98 -1.91
N SER A 387 -18.70 -32.42 -1.72
CA SER A 387 -19.75 -32.30 -2.74
C SER A 387 -20.50 -30.96 -2.67
N HIS A 388 -20.64 -30.30 -3.82
CA HIS A 388 -21.33 -29.02 -3.96
C HIS A 388 -22.25 -29.01 -5.19
N THR A 389 -23.42 -28.39 -5.06
CA THR A 389 -24.34 -28.15 -6.19
C THR A 389 -23.97 -26.84 -6.89
N ILE A 390 -23.67 -26.92 -8.18
CA ILE A 390 -23.36 -25.78 -9.06
C ILE A 390 -24.32 -25.86 -10.26
N SER A 391 -25.10 -24.80 -10.49
CA SER A 391 -26.10 -24.74 -11.58
C SER A 391 -27.01 -25.98 -11.68
N GLY A 392 -27.51 -26.44 -10.53
CA GLY A 392 -28.42 -27.60 -10.42
C GLY A 392 -27.76 -28.98 -10.50
N LYS A 393 -26.45 -29.06 -10.74
CA LYS A 393 -25.69 -30.33 -10.80
C LYS A 393 -24.74 -30.47 -9.61
N ILE A 394 -24.62 -31.67 -9.05
CA ILE A 394 -23.64 -31.96 -8.00
C ILE A 394 -22.27 -32.23 -8.65
N TYR A 395 -21.23 -31.72 -8.01
CA TYR A 395 -19.82 -31.95 -8.33
C TYR A 395 -19.07 -32.32 -7.04
N ILE A 396 -18.12 -33.25 -7.11
CA ILE A 396 -17.26 -33.61 -5.98
C ILE A 396 -15.89 -32.96 -6.17
N PHE A 397 -15.46 -32.15 -5.21
CA PHE A 397 -14.10 -31.62 -5.14
C PHE A 397 -13.32 -32.37 -4.06
N ARG A 398 -12.05 -32.67 -4.32
CA ARG A 398 -11.16 -33.33 -3.36
C ARG A 398 -10.70 -32.36 -2.26
N THR A 399 -10.03 -32.87 -1.23
CA THR A 399 -9.43 -32.04 -0.16
C THR A 399 -8.38 -31.03 -0.66
N ASP A 400 -7.81 -31.23 -1.85
CA ASP A 400 -6.91 -30.27 -2.52
C ASP A 400 -7.63 -29.32 -3.51
N GLY A 401 -8.97 -29.32 -3.51
CA GLY A 401 -9.82 -28.45 -4.32
C GLY A 401 -10.05 -28.92 -5.76
N LYS A 402 -9.41 -30.00 -6.21
CA LYS A 402 -9.57 -30.52 -7.58
C LYS A 402 -10.93 -31.20 -7.75
N LEU A 403 -11.61 -30.92 -8.86
CA LEU A 403 -12.78 -31.69 -9.30
C LEU A 403 -12.39 -33.15 -9.52
N ALA A 404 -13.02 -34.05 -8.77
CA ALA A 404 -12.89 -35.49 -9.01
C ALA A 404 -13.70 -35.91 -10.24
N ASN A 405 -13.13 -36.82 -11.04
CA ASN A 405 -13.82 -37.50 -12.13
C ASN A 405 -13.91 -38.99 -11.80
N ALA A 406 -15.13 -39.53 -11.69
CA ALA A 406 -15.41 -40.92 -11.34
C ALA A 406 -16.85 -41.27 -11.72
N THR A 407 -17.11 -42.54 -12.06
CA THR A 407 -18.43 -43.03 -12.46
C THR A 407 -18.84 -44.23 -11.59
N GLY A 408 -20.14 -44.49 -11.47
CA GLY A 408 -20.66 -45.59 -10.65
C GLY A 408 -20.47 -45.35 -9.14
N LEU A 409 -20.42 -46.44 -8.36
CA LEU A 409 -20.28 -46.37 -6.90
C LEU A 409 -18.80 -46.18 -6.52
N VAL A 410 -18.46 -45.00 -5.99
CA VAL A 410 -17.08 -44.58 -5.72
C VAL A 410 -16.95 -43.98 -4.32
N THR A 411 -15.80 -44.14 -3.68
CA THR A 411 -15.46 -43.40 -2.45
C THR A 411 -14.37 -42.37 -2.74
N ILE A 412 -14.65 -41.11 -2.44
CA ILE A 412 -13.74 -39.97 -2.57
C ILE A 412 -13.63 -39.34 -1.19
N ASP A 413 -12.40 -39.30 -0.69
CA ASP A 413 -11.98 -38.59 0.52
C ASP A 413 -12.88 -38.91 1.73
N GLY A 414 -13.20 -40.20 1.91
CA GLY A 414 -14.03 -40.77 2.98
C GLY A 414 -15.53 -40.90 2.67
N ASN A 415 -16.06 -40.08 1.77
CA ASN A 415 -17.47 -40.08 1.39
C ASN A 415 -17.72 -40.98 0.18
N THR A 416 -18.79 -41.77 0.22
CA THR A 416 -19.20 -42.66 -0.87
C THR A 416 -20.34 -42.03 -1.65
N TYR A 417 -20.27 -42.12 -2.97
CA TYR A 417 -21.18 -41.49 -3.93
C TYR A 417 -21.57 -42.51 -5.02
N TYR A 418 -22.70 -42.29 -5.69
CA TYR A 418 -23.03 -42.97 -6.95
C TYR A 418 -23.10 -41.94 -8.07
N CYS A 419 -22.11 -41.94 -8.97
CA CYS A 419 -21.97 -40.94 -10.02
C CYS A 419 -22.46 -41.44 -11.39
N ASP A 420 -23.04 -40.54 -12.18
CA ASP A 420 -23.36 -40.79 -13.59
C ASP A 420 -22.10 -40.84 -14.47
N ASN A 421 -22.28 -41.09 -15.77
CA ASN A 421 -21.19 -41.13 -16.76
C ASN A 421 -20.46 -39.79 -16.97
N ASN A 422 -20.98 -38.68 -16.41
CA ASN A 422 -20.38 -37.35 -16.46
C ASN A 422 -19.67 -36.97 -15.15
N GLY A 423 -19.71 -37.83 -14.14
CA GLY A 423 -19.16 -37.59 -12.81
C GLY A 423 -20.10 -36.87 -11.83
N HIS A 424 -21.40 -36.76 -12.13
CA HIS A 424 -22.38 -36.11 -11.25
C HIS A 424 -22.98 -37.11 -10.24
N PRO A 425 -22.83 -36.89 -8.92
CA PRO A 425 -23.52 -37.68 -7.91
C PRO A 425 -25.03 -37.66 -8.06
N GLN A 426 -25.62 -38.84 -7.95
CA GLN A 426 -27.06 -39.07 -7.90
C GLN A 426 -27.56 -38.98 -6.45
N THR A 427 -28.80 -38.55 -6.27
CA THR A 427 -29.44 -38.39 -4.95
C THR A 427 -30.65 -39.31 -4.79
N GLY A 428 -31.13 -39.45 -3.55
CA GLY A 428 -32.31 -40.23 -3.19
C GLY A 428 -32.09 -41.75 -3.19
N TYR A 429 -33.19 -42.49 -3.21
CA TYR A 429 -33.21 -43.95 -3.19
C TYR A 429 -32.86 -44.53 -4.57
N LYS A 430 -31.93 -45.49 -4.62
CA LYS A 430 -31.46 -46.12 -5.87
C LYS A 430 -31.23 -47.62 -5.69
N LYS A 431 -31.69 -48.42 -6.65
CA LYS A 431 -31.24 -49.81 -6.81
C LYS A 431 -29.92 -49.81 -7.60
N ILE A 432 -28.89 -50.48 -7.09
CA ILE A 432 -27.59 -50.63 -7.74
C ILE A 432 -27.19 -52.10 -7.65
N LYS A 433 -27.22 -52.80 -8.79
CA LYS A 433 -27.23 -54.27 -8.85
C LYS A 433 -28.36 -54.82 -7.96
N ASP A 434 -28.06 -55.72 -7.04
CA ASP A 434 -29.04 -56.48 -6.26
C ASP A 434 -29.42 -55.80 -4.93
N ALA A 435 -28.78 -54.67 -4.60
CA ALA A 435 -29.01 -53.93 -3.37
C ALA A 435 -29.59 -52.54 -3.62
N TYR A 436 -30.31 -52.02 -2.62
CA TYR A 436 -30.81 -50.65 -2.60
C TYR A 436 -29.96 -49.78 -1.68
N TYR A 437 -29.79 -48.52 -2.04
CA TYR A 437 -28.97 -47.53 -1.34
C TYR A 437 -29.75 -46.20 -1.27
N TYR A 438 -29.38 -45.31 -0.36
CA TYR A 438 -29.91 -43.95 -0.31
C TYR A 438 -28.76 -42.95 -0.28
N PHE A 439 -28.84 -41.93 -1.13
CA PHE A 439 -27.86 -40.85 -1.22
C PHE A 439 -28.53 -39.54 -0.79
N GLY A 440 -27.83 -38.74 0.02
CA GLY A 440 -28.34 -37.46 0.49
C GLY A 440 -28.57 -36.43 -0.62
N THR A 441 -29.09 -35.26 -0.25
CA THR A 441 -29.20 -34.11 -1.16
C THR A 441 -27.83 -33.54 -1.58
N ASP A 442 -26.79 -33.91 -0.84
CA ASP A 442 -25.36 -33.70 -1.10
C ASP A 442 -24.71 -34.82 -1.95
N GLY A 443 -25.49 -35.85 -2.33
CA GLY A 443 -25.04 -37.04 -3.03
C GLY A 443 -24.33 -38.09 -2.15
N VAL A 444 -24.18 -37.86 -0.84
CA VAL A 444 -23.41 -38.75 0.05
C VAL A 444 -24.24 -39.96 0.47
N MET A 445 -23.68 -41.16 0.34
CA MET A 445 -24.32 -42.42 0.72
C MET A 445 -24.63 -42.48 2.21
N TYR A 446 -25.88 -42.75 2.55
CA TYR A 446 -26.32 -42.97 3.93
C TYR A 446 -25.71 -44.28 4.45
N ARG A 447 -25.07 -44.21 5.62
CA ARG A 447 -24.48 -45.37 6.33
C ARG A 447 -24.87 -45.28 7.81
N LYS A 448 -25.33 -46.38 8.39
CA LYS A 448 -25.95 -46.45 9.74
C LYS A 448 -27.03 -45.37 9.96
N LYS A 449 -27.93 -45.18 8.98
CA LYS A 449 -28.87 -44.05 8.95
C LYS A 449 -30.23 -44.45 8.37
N TRP A 450 -31.30 -43.83 8.87
CA TRP A 450 -32.66 -44.00 8.37
C TRP A 450 -32.98 -43.01 7.23
N ALA A 451 -33.84 -43.41 6.29
CA ALA A 451 -34.45 -42.53 5.30
C ALA A 451 -35.91 -42.92 5.03
N TYR A 452 -36.73 -41.93 4.65
CA TYR A 452 -38.12 -42.13 4.23
C TYR A 452 -38.18 -42.33 2.70
N VAL A 453 -38.91 -43.35 2.27
CA VAL A 453 -39.03 -43.80 0.88
C VAL A 453 -40.40 -44.44 0.68
N ASP A 454 -41.17 -43.97 -0.29
CA ASP A 454 -42.43 -44.60 -0.76
C ASP A 454 -43.43 -44.96 0.37
N GLY A 455 -43.52 -44.09 1.39
CA GLY A 455 -44.38 -44.25 2.58
C GLY A 455 -43.71 -44.96 3.77
N TYR A 456 -42.61 -45.67 3.55
CA TYR A 456 -41.88 -46.42 4.57
C TYR A 456 -40.64 -45.68 5.11
N LYS A 457 -40.18 -46.07 6.30
CA LYS A 457 -38.92 -45.65 6.91
C LYS A 457 -37.94 -46.82 6.91
N PHE A 458 -36.91 -46.76 6.06
CA PHE A 458 -35.91 -47.82 5.91
C PHE A 458 -34.57 -47.44 6.54
N TYR A 459 -33.86 -48.44 7.09
CA TYR A 459 -32.49 -48.30 7.58
C TYR A 459 -31.47 -48.68 6.50
N PHE A 460 -30.34 -47.98 6.49
CA PHE A 460 -29.20 -48.24 5.62
C PHE A 460 -27.98 -48.57 6.48
N CYS A 461 -27.42 -49.76 6.28
CA CYS A 461 -26.40 -50.37 7.13
C CYS A 461 -25.03 -49.67 7.05
N SER A 462 -24.02 -50.19 7.75
CA SER A 462 -22.63 -49.67 7.69
C SER A 462 -22.05 -49.66 6.27
N ASN A 463 -22.43 -50.63 5.43
CA ASN A 463 -22.07 -50.74 4.02
C ASN A 463 -22.98 -49.93 3.07
N GLY A 464 -23.94 -49.17 3.60
CA GLY A 464 -24.90 -48.35 2.86
C GLY A 464 -26.04 -49.11 2.17
N LYS A 465 -26.06 -50.44 2.22
CA LYS A 465 -27.19 -51.24 1.71
C LYS A 465 -28.40 -51.04 2.62
N ARG A 466 -29.60 -50.96 2.04
CA ARG A 466 -30.87 -51.02 2.76
C ARG A 466 -30.97 -52.35 3.50
N ALA A 467 -31.32 -52.30 4.78
CA ALA A 467 -31.68 -53.48 5.55
C ALA A 467 -33.00 -54.12 5.03
N VAL A 468 -33.15 -55.42 5.27
CA VAL A 468 -34.42 -56.17 5.11
C VAL A 468 -34.88 -56.82 6.43
N GLU A 469 -34.04 -56.75 7.46
CA GLU A 469 -34.33 -57.07 8.85
C GLU A 469 -33.68 -55.96 9.70
N VAL A 470 -34.40 -55.39 10.67
CA VAL A 470 -33.95 -54.25 11.50
C VAL A 470 -34.26 -54.42 12.99
N ASP A 471 -34.64 -55.61 13.45
CA ASP A 471 -34.93 -55.88 14.85
C ASP A 471 -33.72 -55.63 15.78
N ASP A 472 -32.50 -56.01 15.39
CA ASP A 472 -31.27 -55.62 16.10
C ASP A 472 -30.99 -54.09 16.12
N VAL A 473 -31.66 -53.32 15.24
CA VAL A 473 -31.45 -51.87 15.08
C VAL A 473 -32.48 -51.05 15.87
N ILE A 474 -33.67 -51.60 16.11
CA ILE A 474 -34.75 -50.93 16.87
C ILE A 474 -34.99 -51.53 18.27
N GLY A 475 -34.59 -52.79 18.51
CA GLY A 475 -34.91 -53.56 19.72
C GLY A 475 -36.35 -54.07 19.75
N LYS A 476 -36.74 -54.82 20.80
CA LYS A 476 -38.17 -55.15 21.01
C LYS A 476 -38.96 -53.84 21.14
N GLN A 477 -40.08 -53.75 20.43
CA GLN A 477 -41.02 -52.63 20.50
C GLN A 477 -42.20 -52.98 21.40
N ASP A 478 -42.88 -51.95 21.94
CA ASP A 478 -44.10 -52.12 22.75
C ASP A 478 -45.28 -52.64 21.92
N SER A 479 -45.27 -52.41 20.60
CA SER A 479 -46.31 -52.88 19.68
C SER A 479 -45.83 -52.98 18.24
N TYR A 480 -46.51 -53.85 17.48
CA TYR A 480 -46.31 -54.03 16.04
C TYR A 480 -47.66 -54.06 15.29
N GLU A 481 -47.62 -53.92 13.96
CA GLU A 481 -48.70 -54.37 13.07
C GLU A 481 -48.15 -55.44 12.12
N ILE A 482 -48.95 -56.46 11.82
CA ILE A 482 -48.61 -57.54 10.90
C ILE A 482 -49.44 -57.37 9.62
N ILE A 483 -48.81 -57.42 8.44
CA ILE A 483 -49.51 -57.50 7.16
C ILE A 483 -49.21 -58.84 6.50
N VAL A 484 -50.26 -59.56 6.10
CA VAL A 484 -50.18 -60.85 5.38
C VAL A 484 -50.62 -60.63 3.94
N ASN A 485 -49.72 -60.78 2.98
CA ASN A 485 -50.05 -60.65 1.57
C ASN A 485 -50.18 -62.01 0.90
N LYS A 486 -51.42 -62.45 0.66
CA LYS A 486 -51.76 -63.70 -0.05
C LYS A 486 -51.23 -63.72 -1.49
N TYR A 487 -51.03 -62.57 -2.12
CA TYR A 487 -50.54 -62.49 -3.51
C TYR A 487 -49.09 -62.95 -3.62
N SER A 488 -48.22 -62.37 -2.78
CA SER A 488 -46.80 -62.70 -2.73
C SER A 488 -46.51 -63.93 -1.86
N ASN A 489 -47.43 -64.33 -0.97
CA ASN A 489 -47.19 -65.27 0.12
C ASN A 489 -46.01 -64.80 0.99
N VAL A 490 -46.16 -63.58 1.53
CA VAL A 490 -45.25 -62.93 2.47
C VAL A 490 -46.03 -62.43 3.68
N VAL A 491 -45.47 -62.56 4.87
CA VAL A 491 -45.88 -61.83 6.07
C VAL A 491 -44.84 -60.76 6.33
N THR A 492 -45.23 -59.53 6.65
CA THR A 492 -44.30 -58.46 7.06
C THR A 492 -44.77 -57.86 8.38
N VAL A 493 -43.84 -57.69 9.31
CA VAL A 493 -44.08 -57.04 10.61
C VAL A 493 -43.59 -55.60 10.55
N TYR A 494 -44.36 -54.68 11.13
CA TYR A 494 -44.11 -53.25 11.07
C TYR A 494 -44.06 -52.65 12.48
N ALA A 495 -43.06 -51.81 12.74
CA ALA A 495 -42.88 -51.03 13.96
C ALA A 495 -43.34 -49.58 13.75
N LYS A 496 -43.69 -48.91 14.85
CA LYS A 496 -44.29 -47.57 14.87
C LYS A 496 -43.21 -46.47 14.79
N ASP A 497 -43.34 -45.53 13.86
CA ASP A 497 -42.48 -44.33 13.77
C ASP A 497 -43.13 -43.13 14.47
N GLY A 498 -43.37 -43.26 15.78
CA GLY A 498 -44.16 -42.30 16.54
C GLY A 498 -45.56 -42.09 15.94
N ASP A 499 -45.98 -40.85 15.78
CA ASP A 499 -47.33 -40.50 15.30
C ASP A 499 -47.57 -40.82 13.81
N LYS A 500 -46.53 -41.23 13.06
CA LYS A 500 -46.66 -41.65 11.65
C LYS A 500 -47.17 -43.08 11.49
N GLY A 501 -47.40 -43.80 12.60
CA GLY A 501 -47.92 -45.17 12.58
C GLY A 501 -46.89 -46.22 12.17
N TYR A 502 -47.37 -47.41 11.80
CA TYR A 502 -46.56 -48.60 11.56
C TYR A 502 -45.86 -48.59 10.18
N ILE A 503 -44.90 -47.68 10.01
CA ILE A 503 -44.19 -47.44 8.74
C ILE A 503 -42.73 -47.91 8.71
N ILE A 504 -42.24 -48.59 9.75
CA ILE A 504 -40.91 -49.23 9.77
C ILE A 504 -41.09 -50.72 9.49
N PRO A 505 -40.79 -51.25 8.29
CA PRO A 505 -40.85 -52.68 8.04
C PRO A 505 -39.69 -53.36 8.78
N VAL A 506 -40.02 -54.18 9.78
CA VAL A 506 -39.06 -54.77 10.73
C VAL A 506 -38.38 -56.00 10.14
N ARG A 507 -39.19 -56.90 9.59
CA ARG A 507 -38.79 -58.21 9.05
C ARG A 507 -39.90 -58.71 8.12
N SER A 508 -39.54 -59.43 7.05
CA SER A 508 -40.49 -60.14 6.20
C SER A 508 -40.21 -61.64 6.22
N PHE A 509 -41.27 -62.44 6.36
CA PHE A 509 -41.24 -63.89 6.37
C PHE A 509 -41.85 -64.46 5.09
N ILE A 510 -41.29 -65.56 4.59
CA ILE A 510 -41.94 -66.37 3.55
C ILE A 510 -43.01 -67.24 4.18
N CYS A 511 -44.23 -67.17 3.64
CA CYS A 511 -45.35 -67.96 4.17
C CYS A 511 -46.00 -68.84 3.09
N SER A 512 -47.03 -69.58 3.50
CA SER A 512 -47.95 -70.29 2.61
C SER A 512 -49.38 -70.13 3.14
N THR A 513 -50.13 -69.27 2.46
CA THR A 513 -51.55 -69.01 2.72
C THR A 513 -52.44 -70.03 1.98
N GLY A 514 -53.76 -69.93 2.18
CA GLY A 514 -54.77 -70.72 1.48
C GLY A 514 -55.74 -69.83 0.71
N GLN A 515 -56.55 -70.41 -0.18
CA GLN A 515 -57.58 -69.62 -0.86
C GLN A 515 -58.61 -69.07 0.14
N SER A 516 -58.96 -69.89 1.14
CA SER A 516 -59.85 -69.57 2.28
C SER A 516 -59.29 -68.60 3.32
N THR A 517 -57.98 -68.27 3.34
CA THR A 517 -57.44 -67.30 4.31
C THR A 517 -58.22 -65.99 4.20
N PRO A 518 -58.89 -65.50 5.27
CA PRO A 518 -59.82 -64.38 5.15
C PRO A 518 -59.10 -63.08 4.80
N LEU A 519 -59.77 -62.19 4.07
CA LEU A 519 -59.30 -60.83 3.83
C LEU A 519 -59.94 -59.88 4.85
N GLY A 520 -59.18 -58.92 5.37
CA GLY A 520 -59.70 -57.98 6.36
C GLY A 520 -58.64 -57.48 7.34
N THR A 521 -59.12 -56.90 8.45
CA THR A 521 -58.30 -56.52 9.61
C THR A 521 -58.78 -57.31 10.82
N PHE A 522 -57.86 -57.99 11.47
CA PHE A 522 -58.07 -58.86 12.63
C PHE A 522 -57.07 -58.50 13.73
N HIS A 523 -57.12 -59.18 14.88
CA HIS A 523 -56.14 -59.02 15.96
C HIS A 523 -55.76 -60.40 16.49
N THR A 524 -54.50 -60.63 16.85
CA THR A 524 -54.03 -61.92 17.38
C THR A 524 -54.81 -62.30 18.64
N GLN A 525 -55.24 -63.56 18.74
CA GLN A 525 -56.24 -63.99 19.74
C GLN A 525 -55.69 -64.90 20.83
N SER A 526 -54.65 -65.69 20.54
CA SER A 526 -54.14 -66.74 21.44
C SER A 526 -52.79 -67.27 20.97
N HIS A 527 -51.98 -67.75 21.91
CA HIS A 527 -50.63 -68.31 21.68
C HIS A 527 -50.56 -69.76 22.18
N TYR A 528 -50.19 -70.71 21.29
CA TYR A 528 -50.01 -72.12 21.64
C TYR A 528 -48.62 -72.61 21.22
N ARG A 529 -47.89 -73.28 22.14
CA ARG A 529 -46.58 -73.89 21.82
C ARG A 529 -46.71 -74.97 20.75
N TRP A 530 -47.79 -75.76 20.84
CA TRP A 530 -48.26 -76.73 19.85
C TRP A 530 -49.77 -76.59 19.71
N HIS A 531 -50.31 -76.78 18.51
CA HIS A 531 -51.76 -76.82 18.26
C HIS A 531 -52.07 -77.87 17.18
N GLU A 532 -53.16 -78.62 17.35
CA GLU A 532 -53.69 -79.49 16.30
C GLU A 532 -54.26 -78.63 15.15
N LEU A 533 -54.27 -79.17 13.93
CA LEU A 533 -54.71 -78.47 12.73
C LEU A 533 -55.93 -79.21 12.13
N MET A 534 -55.99 -79.41 10.80
CA MET A 534 -57.02 -80.25 10.20
C MET A 534 -56.48 -81.66 9.94
N GLY A 535 -57.02 -82.63 10.68
CA GLY A 535 -56.49 -84.00 10.75
C GLY A 535 -55.31 -84.11 11.73
N PRO A 536 -54.74 -85.33 11.92
CA PRO A 536 -53.66 -85.61 12.86
C PRO A 536 -52.33 -85.01 12.38
N CYS A 537 -52.22 -83.69 12.46
CA CYS A 537 -51.02 -82.92 12.18
C CYS A 537 -51.02 -81.64 13.02
N TRP A 538 -49.83 -81.23 13.46
CA TRP A 538 -49.68 -80.18 14.47
C TRP A 538 -48.79 -79.03 13.98
N GLY A 539 -49.17 -77.81 14.33
CA GLY A 539 -48.33 -76.63 14.17
C GLY A 539 -47.50 -76.39 15.43
N GLN A 540 -46.27 -75.90 15.26
CA GLN A 540 -45.48 -75.28 16.33
C GLN A 540 -45.68 -73.76 16.32
N TRP A 541 -45.53 -73.14 17.50
CA TRP A 541 -45.48 -71.68 17.67
C TRP A 541 -46.70 -70.95 17.07
N CYS A 542 -47.88 -71.44 17.44
CA CYS A 542 -49.13 -71.04 16.81
C CYS A 542 -49.67 -69.74 17.43
N THR A 543 -50.03 -68.78 16.58
CA THR A 543 -50.69 -67.52 16.96
C THR A 543 -52.03 -67.43 16.25
N GLY A 544 -53.14 -67.53 16.98
CA GLY A 544 -54.49 -67.43 16.43
C GLY A 544 -54.79 -66.03 15.91
N ILE A 545 -55.51 -65.91 14.79
CA ILE A 545 -55.83 -64.65 14.10
C ILE A 545 -57.33 -64.34 14.16
N TYR A 546 -58.15 -65.33 13.78
CA TYR A 546 -59.62 -65.21 13.63
C TYR A 546 -60.17 -66.64 13.43
N GLU A 547 -61.33 -67.01 13.98
CA GLU A 547 -62.08 -68.26 13.69
C GLU A 547 -61.24 -69.52 13.30
N GLY A 548 -60.24 -69.90 14.11
CA GLY A 548 -59.41 -71.08 13.84
C GLY A 548 -58.37 -70.92 12.72
N TYR A 549 -58.26 -69.76 12.09
CA TYR A 549 -57.12 -69.37 11.25
C TYR A 549 -55.94 -68.91 12.13
N LEU A 550 -54.79 -69.57 12.00
CA LEU A 550 -53.57 -69.26 12.78
C LEU A 550 -52.39 -68.87 11.87
N PHE A 551 -51.45 -68.09 12.40
CA PHE A 551 -50.04 -68.22 12.03
C PHE A 551 -49.48 -69.47 12.73
N HIS A 552 -48.71 -70.30 12.03
CA HIS A 552 -48.03 -71.45 12.65
C HIS A 552 -46.87 -71.92 11.77
N SER A 553 -45.97 -72.74 12.31
CA SER A 553 -44.97 -73.44 11.50
C SER A 553 -45.62 -74.32 10.43
N VAL A 554 -44.87 -74.71 9.40
CA VAL A 554 -45.22 -75.91 8.59
C VAL A 554 -45.57 -77.08 9.53
N TYR A 555 -46.56 -77.88 9.14
CA TYR A 555 -47.11 -78.91 10.01
C TYR A 555 -46.17 -80.11 10.21
N TYR A 556 -46.32 -80.73 11.37
CA TYR A 556 -45.64 -81.93 11.81
C TYR A 556 -46.66 -83.08 11.88
N ASN A 557 -46.21 -84.31 11.60
CA ASN A 557 -47.04 -85.52 11.61
C ASN A 557 -47.15 -86.17 12.99
N ASP A 558 -46.61 -85.53 14.03
CA ASP A 558 -46.60 -85.99 15.42
C ASP A 558 -46.44 -84.76 16.35
N VAL A 559 -47.00 -84.82 17.56
CA VAL A 559 -47.03 -83.71 18.52
C VAL A 559 -45.83 -83.78 19.47
N ASN A 560 -45.29 -82.63 19.89
CA ASN A 560 -44.05 -82.52 20.68
C ASN A 560 -42.79 -83.09 19.99
N ASN A 561 -42.90 -83.55 18.74
CA ASN A 561 -41.82 -84.20 18.00
C ASN A 561 -41.33 -83.32 16.85
N ASN A 562 -40.30 -82.51 17.13
CA ASN A 562 -39.63 -81.64 16.16
C ASN A 562 -38.95 -82.39 14.97
N ASN A 563 -39.03 -83.72 14.91
CA ASN A 563 -38.48 -84.57 13.85
C ASN A 563 -39.57 -85.16 12.93
N ALA A 564 -40.82 -84.74 13.10
CA ALA A 564 -41.95 -85.17 12.29
C ALA A 564 -42.38 -84.13 11.23
N LEU A 565 -41.50 -83.18 10.86
CA LEU A 565 -41.83 -82.13 9.89
C LEU A 565 -42.27 -82.75 8.55
N SER A 566 -43.39 -82.27 8.01
CA SER A 566 -43.75 -82.56 6.63
C SER A 566 -42.83 -81.82 5.65
N VAL A 567 -41.72 -82.46 5.30
CA VAL A 567 -40.74 -82.00 4.29
C VAL A 567 -41.42 -81.58 2.98
N TYR A 568 -42.44 -82.34 2.56
CA TYR A 568 -43.27 -82.02 1.40
C TYR A 568 -44.01 -80.68 1.54
N ALA A 569 -44.59 -80.40 2.71
CA ALA A 569 -45.26 -79.12 2.97
C ALA A 569 -44.26 -77.97 3.16
N TYR A 570 -43.08 -78.22 3.74
CA TYR A 570 -42.03 -77.20 3.88
C TYR A 570 -41.50 -76.78 2.51
N ASN A 571 -41.29 -77.73 1.61
CA ASN A 571 -40.89 -77.45 0.23
C ASN A 571 -41.96 -76.69 -0.57
N LYS A 572 -43.21 -76.60 -0.09
CA LYS A 572 -44.25 -75.72 -0.65
C LYS A 572 -44.28 -74.30 -0.05
N LEU A 573 -43.47 -73.96 0.95
CA LEU A 573 -43.37 -72.59 1.46
C LEU A 573 -43.13 -71.60 0.32
N GLY A 574 -43.87 -70.49 0.35
CA GLY A 574 -43.96 -69.50 -0.72
C GLY A 574 -45.07 -69.77 -1.75
N THR A 575 -45.88 -70.81 -1.61
CA THR A 575 -47.01 -71.11 -2.51
C THR A 575 -48.35 -71.09 -1.76
N THR A 576 -49.44 -70.69 -2.43
CA THR A 576 -50.79 -70.77 -1.86
C THR A 576 -51.21 -72.24 -1.79
N CYS A 577 -51.05 -72.88 -0.64
CA CYS A 577 -51.18 -74.33 -0.47
C CYS A 577 -51.74 -74.77 0.90
N SER A 578 -52.21 -73.84 1.74
CA SER A 578 -52.90 -74.17 2.99
C SER A 578 -54.42 -74.27 2.81
N HIS A 579 -55.10 -74.88 3.78
CA HIS A 579 -56.56 -74.91 3.86
C HIS A 579 -57.16 -73.68 4.57
N GLY A 580 -56.33 -72.67 4.88
CA GLY A 580 -56.77 -71.42 5.50
C GLY A 580 -55.69 -70.71 6.30
N CYS A 581 -54.95 -71.44 7.14
CA CYS A 581 -53.93 -70.88 8.03
C CYS A 581 -52.70 -70.31 7.28
N VAL A 582 -51.92 -69.46 7.95
CA VAL A 582 -50.68 -68.87 7.43
C VAL A 582 -49.49 -69.69 7.91
N ARG A 583 -49.05 -70.64 7.08
CA ARG A 583 -47.88 -71.48 7.36
C ARG A 583 -46.58 -70.68 7.19
N LEU A 584 -45.64 -70.85 8.10
CA LEU A 584 -44.34 -70.17 8.16
C LEU A 584 -43.21 -71.20 8.40
N THR A 585 -41.94 -70.78 8.36
CA THR A 585 -40.89 -71.60 9.01
C THR A 585 -41.11 -71.60 10.53
N ALA A 586 -40.58 -72.60 11.24
CA ALA A 586 -40.72 -72.70 12.69
C ALA A 586 -40.03 -71.53 13.43
N GLY A 587 -38.90 -71.02 12.92
CA GLY A 587 -38.23 -69.84 13.44
C GLY A 587 -39.03 -68.56 13.23
N ASP A 588 -39.63 -68.38 12.04
CA ASP A 588 -40.47 -67.22 11.73
C ASP A 588 -41.76 -67.22 12.57
N ALA A 589 -42.39 -68.40 12.72
CA ALA A 589 -43.55 -68.58 13.59
C ALA A 589 -43.21 -68.29 15.06
N LYS A 590 -42.03 -68.73 15.53
CA LYS A 590 -41.55 -68.40 16.88
C LYS A 590 -41.27 -66.90 17.03
N TRP A 591 -40.69 -66.23 16.02
CA TRP A 591 -40.45 -64.79 16.08
C TRP A 591 -41.75 -64.03 16.31
N LEU A 592 -42.83 -64.39 15.59
CA LEU A 592 -44.17 -63.82 15.85
C LEU A 592 -44.66 -64.14 17.27
N TYR A 593 -44.59 -65.39 17.70
CA TYR A 593 -45.01 -65.85 19.03
C TYR A 593 -44.28 -65.12 20.18
N ASP A 594 -43.00 -64.79 20.01
CA ASP A 594 -42.15 -64.13 21.01
C ASP A 594 -42.33 -62.60 21.04
N ASN A 595 -42.60 -61.96 19.89
CA ASN A 595 -42.52 -60.50 19.73
C ASN A 595 -43.89 -59.82 19.54
N CYS A 596 -44.89 -60.51 19.00
CA CYS A 596 -46.20 -59.95 18.71
C CYS A 596 -47.21 -60.42 19.77
N GLU A 597 -47.60 -59.54 20.67
CA GLU A 597 -48.49 -59.86 21.79
C GLU A 597 -49.93 -60.14 21.33
N VAL A 598 -50.74 -60.78 22.18
CA VAL A 598 -52.18 -60.97 21.94
C VAL A 598 -52.84 -59.58 21.84
N GLY A 599 -53.65 -59.35 20.80
CA GLY A 599 -54.16 -58.03 20.43
C GLY A 599 -53.34 -57.32 19.34
N THR A 600 -52.21 -57.88 18.88
CA THR A 600 -51.46 -57.36 17.73
C THR A 600 -52.35 -57.34 16.48
N LYS A 601 -52.44 -56.18 15.82
CA LYS A 601 -53.25 -56.00 14.60
C LYS A 601 -52.67 -56.82 13.43
N VAL A 602 -53.56 -57.51 12.72
CA VAL A 602 -53.25 -58.36 11.56
C VAL A 602 -54.09 -57.94 10.36
N THR A 603 -53.47 -57.35 9.34
CA THR A 603 -54.15 -56.91 8.11
C THR A 603 -53.86 -57.91 6.98
N ILE A 604 -54.86 -58.66 6.52
CA ILE A 604 -54.69 -59.68 5.46
C ILE A 604 -55.19 -59.13 4.12
N ILE A 605 -54.27 -59.09 3.14
CA ILE A 605 -54.48 -58.51 1.81
C ILE A 605 -54.14 -59.50 0.70
N ASN A 606 -54.56 -59.19 -0.53
CA ASN A 606 -54.18 -59.91 -1.75
C ASN A 606 -53.81 -58.90 -2.83
N LYS A 607 -52.61 -58.29 -2.74
CA LYS A 607 -52.23 -57.13 -3.58
C LYS A 607 -50.81 -57.25 -4.15
N LYS A 608 -50.72 -57.33 -5.48
CA LYS A 608 -49.46 -57.32 -6.23
C LYS A 608 -48.64 -56.06 -5.94
N GLY A 609 -47.35 -56.24 -5.67
CA GLY A 609 -46.38 -55.14 -5.57
C GLY A 609 -46.57 -54.19 -4.39
N SER A 610 -47.18 -54.67 -3.28
CA SER A 610 -47.38 -53.87 -2.06
C SER A 610 -46.34 -54.13 -0.96
N ASP A 611 -45.56 -55.21 -1.09
CA ASP A 611 -44.56 -55.62 -0.11
C ASP A 611 -43.33 -54.68 -0.12
N PRO A 612 -42.83 -54.21 1.03
CA PRO A 612 -41.69 -53.27 1.10
C PRO A 612 -40.35 -53.92 0.77
N PHE A 613 -40.25 -55.24 0.93
CA PHE A 613 -39.07 -56.05 0.69
C PHE A 613 -39.32 -57.08 -0.42
N PRO A 614 -38.29 -57.51 -1.18
CA PRO A 614 -38.40 -58.68 -2.03
C PRO A 614 -38.86 -59.90 -1.22
N LYS A 615 -39.66 -60.76 -1.84
CA LYS A 615 -40.12 -62.01 -1.23
C LYS A 615 -38.93 -62.84 -0.70
N PRO A 616 -38.91 -63.22 0.60
CA PRO A 616 -37.88 -64.09 1.15
C PRO A 616 -37.90 -65.48 0.51
N THR A 617 -36.77 -66.19 0.55
CA THR A 617 -36.61 -67.53 -0.03
C THR A 617 -36.42 -68.59 1.06
N ALA A 618 -37.33 -69.57 1.12
CA ALA A 618 -37.14 -70.77 1.93
C ALA A 618 -36.18 -71.73 1.22
N TYR A 619 -35.22 -72.27 1.99
CA TYR A 619 -34.39 -73.41 1.57
C TYR A 619 -35.27 -74.61 1.17
N LYS A 620 -34.75 -75.52 0.34
CA LYS A 620 -35.48 -76.73 -0.09
C LYS A 620 -34.87 -77.97 0.56
N LEU A 621 -35.62 -78.58 1.46
CA LEU A 621 -35.21 -79.72 2.27
C LEU A 621 -35.20 -81.00 1.45
N PRO A 622 -34.13 -81.82 1.50
CA PRO A 622 -34.17 -83.18 0.96
C PRO A 622 -35.10 -84.06 1.81
N SER A 623 -35.58 -85.16 1.24
CA SER A 623 -36.60 -86.04 1.85
C SER A 623 -36.24 -86.59 3.25
N TRP A 624 -34.96 -86.72 3.57
CA TRP A 624 -34.47 -87.18 4.87
C TRP A 624 -34.44 -86.11 5.98
N HIS A 625 -34.62 -84.83 5.65
CA HIS A 625 -34.43 -83.71 6.57
C HIS A 625 -35.74 -83.39 7.33
N THR A 626 -36.17 -84.29 8.21
CA THR A 626 -37.49 -84.25 8.86
C THR A 626 -37.64 -83.25 10.03
N TRP A 627 -36.76 -82.26 10.13
CA TRP A 627 -36.85 -81.15 11.08
C TRP A 627 -36.76 -79.81 10.34
N ASP A 628 -37.28 -78.75 10.95
CA ASP A 628 -37.16 -77.40 10.39
C ASP A 628 -35.78 -76.81 10.75
N PRO A 629 -34.97 -76.35 9.77
CA PRO A 629 -33.65 -75.81 10.04
C PRO A 629 -33.65 -74.46 10.79
N THR A 630 -34.81 -73.79 10.86
CA THR A 630 -34.98 -72.51 11.55
C THR A 630 -35.48 -72.65 13.00
N ASP A 631 -35.99 -73.83 13.40
CA ASP A 631 -36.48 -74.05 14.77
C ASP A 631 -35.30 -73.94 15.75
N PRO A 632 -35.34 -73.00 16.73
CA PRO A 632 -34.28 -72.86 17.73
C PRO A 632 -33.99 -74.15 18.51
N ASN A 633 -34.99 -75.02 18.69
CA ASN A 633 -34.82 -76.32 19.33
C ASN A 633 -34.02 -77.31 18.48
N MET A 634 -33.88 -77.09 17.17
CA MET A 634 -33.30 -78.05 16.21
C MET A 634 -31.96 -77.59 15.62
N GLN A 635 -31.47 -76.39 15.99
CA GLN A 635 -30.16 -75.88 15.58
C GLN A 635 -29.01 -76.86 15.86
N TYR A 636 -29.11 -77.71 16.89
CA TYR A 636 -28.10 -78.73 17.19
C TYR A 636 -28.03 -79.82 16.10
N LYS A 637 -29.16 -80.21 15.49
CA LYS A 637 -29.17 -81.11 14.32
C LYS A 637 -28.57 -80.43 13.11
N CYS A 638 -28.80 -79.13 12.92
CA CYS A 638 -28.17 -78.36 11.85
C CYS A 638 -26.65 -78.32 11.96
N LYS A 639 -26.13 -78.06 13.15
CA LYS A 639 -24.68 -78.09 13.43
C LYS A 639 -24.05 -79.48 13.26
N ARG A 640 -24.82 -80.56 13.48
CA ARG A 640 -24.31 -81.94 13.39
C ARG A 640 -24.42 -82.57 12.00
N ASN A 641 -25.49 -82.28 11.28
CA ASN A 641 -25.86 -83.00 10.05
C ASN A 641 -25.62 -82.18 8.77
N GLY A 642 -25.50 -80.84 8.87
CA GLY A 642 -25.47 -79.93 7.71
C GLY A 642 -26.86 -79.70 7.11
N CYS A 643 -27.33 -78.45 7.08
CA CYS A 643 -28.72 -78.12 6.74
C CYS A 643 -28.92 -76.90 5.83
N HIS A 644 -27.86 -76.14 5.54
CA HIS A 644 -27.80 -74.98 4.65
C HIS A 644 -26.34 -74.57 4.49
#